data_AF-A0A350J4V2-F1
#
_entry.id   AF-A0A350J4V2-F1
#
_cell.length_a   1.000
_cell.length_b   1.000
_cell.length_c   1.000
_cell.angle_alpha   90.00
_cell.angle_beta   90.00
_cell.angle_gamma   90.00
#
_symmetry.space_group_name_H-M   'P 1'
#
loop_
_entity.id
_entity.type
_entity.pdbx_description
1 polymer ?
#
loop_
_entity_poly.entity_id
_entity_poly.type
_entity_poly.pdbx_seq_one_letter_code
_entity_poly.pdbx_strand_id
1 'polypeptide(L)'
;MMGLLLPALSIADIKQDLGYTELASVLGASLPDGATVAVLQVEAGDNFAPDTANTQFVGKTFQDLSDPVSAAPSGHATGVGYKFYGLTSSMTPAITDITIYGVDSFLFDFLNFGTSASPESLTSRVANHSWVGGHFVDSDNNEVLSSTSNALRRIDWLADEDEFIQVVAPNNGTSGIKPLLTTGYNVITVGRTDGSHLTSVSTIDNVYVADRSAIHLVVPESATSRTAPYAASSAVIMIEAAHENTAWSQGSTNNRNGAVIYNAERSETIKAALLAGASRFTFNTSTSANIEDYRVDAANQTDNGLDWRYGAGQLNINNSYKILAAGEQASIQEGGDAIVLMEGFDYVPKFGGRRGSDTLAEYNLGTAAGNQFFAASLVWNLDVGGGTSFFSSLATLRDLNLYLVDTTGGVDTIVASSLSSIDNTENVWFELTAGRDYQIRVESEGADFEWDYSVAWQAVDFVDSDADGVFDHIDSDAQDPCVPAVFVSACNADSDNDGLTDFVEGEAADTDLDGVLDYLESNIVDTDGDGTFDQLDVANSDPCIPTVFVSACAADSDNDGLTDFEEGEATDTDGDGALDYLESNLLDEDGDGFVDQQDISNDDPCVPTVFVLVCDTDTDGDGLTDFAEGESTDTDGDGELDYLESNLLDDDGDGFANQVDVWNDDTCMPDASQCTYDIPMLPMIGQVLLAVSLVGLWRRA
;
A
#
# COMPACT_ATOMS: atom_id res chain seq x y z
N MET A 1 -10.02 -30.49 20.48
CA MET A 1 -8.84 -29.78 19.93
C MET A 1 -9.02 -29.73 18.43
N MET A 2 -9.84 -28.79 17.98
CA MET A 2 -9.84 -28.31 16.60
C MET A 2 -8.73 -27.27 16.61
N GLY A 3 -7.60 -27.56 15.96
CA GLY A 3 -6.56 -26.56 15.79
C GLY A 3 -7.11 -25.51 14.84
N LEU A 4 -7.25 -24.27 15.34
CA LEU A 4 -7.29 -23.10 14.49
C LEU A 4 -6.02 -23.15 13.63
N LEU A 5 -6.19 -23.41 12.34
CA LEU A 5 -5.18 -23.03 11.35
C LEU A 5 -5.30 -21.51 11.24
N LEU A 6 -4.37 -20.80 11.88
CA LEU A 6 -4.07 -19.42 11.52
C LEU A 6 -3.80 -19.40 10.00
N PRO A 7 -4.36 -18.44 9.23
CA PRO A 7 -3.96 -18.26 7.86
C PRO A 7 -2.45 -18.01 7.87
N ALA A 8 -1.71 -18.78 7.08
CA ALA A 8 -0.30 -18.51 6.89
C ALA A 8 -0.22 -17.11 6.26
N LEU A 9 0.39 -16.14 6.96
CA LEU A 9 0.82 -14.89 6.35
C LEU A 9 1.49 -15.24 5.01
N SER A 10 0.84 -14.88 3.91
CA SER A 10 1.41 -15.10 2.59
C SER A 10 2.72 -14.30 2.54
N ILE A 11 3.84 -14.99 2.41
CA ILE A 11 5.14 -14.32 2.28
C ILE A 11 5.13 -13.72 0.87
N ALA A 12 5.27 -12.38 0.80
CA ALA A 12 5.49 -11.63 -0.43
C ALA A 12 6.38 -12.40 -1.43
N ASP A 13 5.81 -12.86 -2.54
CA ASP A 13 6.49 -13.71 -3.53
C ASP A 13 6.12 -13.29 -4.94
N ILE A 14 7.12 -12.86 -5.71
CA ILE A 14 6.94 -12.49 -7.11
C ILE A 14 6.40 -13.64 -7.97
N LYS A 15 6.63 -14.90 -7.59
CA LYS A 15 6.04 -16.05 -8.29
C LYS A 15 4.52 -16.08 -8.16
N GLN A 16 3.97 -15.61 -7.04
CA GLN A 16 2.53 -15.43 -6.88
C GLN A 16 2.04 -14.31 -7.78
N ASP A 17 2.70 -13.15 -7.74
CA ASP A 17 2.36 -11.97 -8.54
C ASP A 17 2.40 -12.21 -10.06
N LEU A 18 3.20 -13.18 -10.52
CA LEU A 18 3.32 -13.57 -11.92
C LEU A 18 2.41 -14.75 -12.31
N GLY A 19 1.53 -15.22 -11.42
CA GLY A 19 0.63 -16.35 -11.65
C GLY A 19 1.30 -17.73 -11.64
N TYR A 20 2.59 -17.83 -11.31
CA TYR A 20 3.30 -19.11 -11.29
C TYR A 20 2.83 -20.02 -10.16
N THR A 21 2.55 -19.46 -8.97
CA THR A 21 2.04 -20.25 -7.83
C THR A 21 0.67 -20.85 -8.15
N GLU A 22 -0.21 -20.10 -8.81
CA GLU A 22 -1.51 -20.59 -9.27
C GLU A 22 -1.30 -21.71 -10.30
N LEU A 23 -0.47 -21.50 -11.32
CA LEU A 23 -0.17 -22.51 -12.35
C LEU A 23 0.40 -23.80 -11.72
N ALA A 24 1.31 -23.66 -10.75
CA ALA A 24 1.88 -24.78 -10.02
C ALA A 24 0.82 -25.55 -9.21
N SER A 25 -0.17 -24.85 -8.64
CA SER A 25 -1.29 -25.48 -7.93
C SER A 25 -2.18 -26.30 -8.87
N VAL A 26 -2.40 -25.81 -10.10
CA VAL A 26 -3.23 -26.45 -11.12
C VAL A 26 -2.52 -27.69 -11.71
N LEU A 27 -1.25 -27.58 -12.08
CA LEU A 27 -0.53 -28.64 -12.80
C LEU A 27 0.17 -29.64 -11.87
N GLY A 28 0.48 -29.23 -10.64
CA GLY A 28 1.21 -30.03 -9.66
C GLY A 28 2.52 -30.58 -10.26
N ALA A 29 2.67 -31.91 -10.27
CA ALA A 29 3.87 -32.57 -10.78
C ALA A 29 4.05 -32.48 -12.31
N SER A 30 3.06 -31.96 -13.04
CA SER A 30 3.13 -31.77 -14.50
C SER A 30 3.54 -30.36 -14.91
N LEU A 31 3.89 -29.51 -13.93
CA LEU A 31 4.37 -28.15 -14.19
C LEU A 31 5.72 -28.21 -14.95
N PRO A 32 5.82 -27.59 -16.15
CA PRO A 32 7.10 -27.46 -16.84
C PRO A 32 8.11 -26.67 -15.99
N ASP A 33 9.34 -27.17 -15.91
CA ASP A 33 10.40 -26.65 -15.04
C ASP A 33 11.69 -26.27 -15.81
N GLY A 34 11.64 -26.37 -17.14
CA GLY A 34 12.68 -26.00 -18.10
C GLY A 34 13.71 -27.10 -18.37
N ALA A 35 13.49 -28.34 -17.94
CA ALA A 35 14.46 -29.42 -18.06
C ALA A 35 14.91 -29.71 -19.50
N THR A 36 14.05 -29.47 -20.49
CA THR A 36 14.29 -29.82 -21.90
C THR A 36 14.74 -28.64 -22.77
N VAL A 37 14.82 -27.43 -22.22
CA VAL A 37 15.06 -26.20 -22.99
C VAL A 37 16.43 -25.62 -22.69
N ALA A 38 17.28 -25.55 -23.71
CA ALA A 38 18.56 -24.85 -23.62
C ALA A 38 18.36 -23.33 -23.73
N VAL A 39 19.16 -22.56 -22.97
CA VAL A 39 19.03 -21.11 -22.89
C VAL A 39 20.33 -20.38 -23.16
N LEU A 40 20.23 -19.07 -23.42
CA LEU A 40 21.36 -18.16 -23.57
C LEU A 40 21.20 -17.00 -22.58
N GLN A 41 22.28 -16.65 -21.87
CA GLN A 41 22.38 -15.38 -21.15
C GLN A 41 23.47 -14.51 -21.75
N VAL A 42 23.11 -13.29 -22.14
CA VAL A 42 24.03 -12.28 -22.69
C VAL A 42 24.17 -11.13 -21.70
N GLU A 43 25.40 -10.77 -21.36
CA GLU A 43 25.71 -9.78 -20.32
C GLU A 43 26.82 -8.83 -20.74
N ALA A 44 26.77 -7.59 -20.24
CA ALA A 44 27.76 -6.55 -20.52
C ALA A 44 28.79 -6.41 -19.39
N GLY A 45 29.95 -5.84 -19.72
CA GLY A 45 31.02 -5.52 -18.77
C GLY A 45 32.24 -6.43 -18.88
N ASP A 46 33.32 -6.08 -18.17
CA ASP A 46 34.60 -6.80 -18.22
C ASP A 46 34.50 -8.26 -17.72
N ASN A 47 33.62 -8.48 -16.74
CA ASN A 47 33.19 -9.80 -16.29
C ASN A 47 31.69 -9.90 -16.52
N PHE A 48 31.26 -10.94 -17.23
CA PHE A 48 29.89 -11.09 -17.70
C PHE A 48 29.31 -12.47 -17.42
N ALA A 49 30.14 -13.47 -17.11
CA ALA A 49 29.64 -14.80 -16.76
C ALA A 49 29.10 -14.85 -15.32
N PRO A 50 28.06 -15.64 -15.04
CA PRO A 50 27.58 -15.90 -13.67
C PRO A 50 28.60 -16.71 -12.85
N ASP A 51 28.53 -16.62 -11.52
CA ASP A 51 29.27 -17.48 -10.61
C ASP A 51 28.71 -18.91 -10.63
N THR A 52 29.26 -19.74 -11.51
CA THR A 52 28.81 -21.13 -11.72
C THR A 52 28.96 -22.02 -10.48
N ALA A 53 29.74 -21.61 -9.47
CA ALA A 53 29.87 -22.32 -8.21
C ALA A 53 28.76 -21.99 -7.19
N ASN A 54 27.88 -21.04 -7.52
CA ASN A 54 26.79 -20.64 -6.65
C ASN A 54 25.82 -21.79 -6.37
N THR A 55 25.29 -21.85 -5.15
CA THR A 55 24.35 -22.90 -4.74
C THR A 55 23.05 -22.90 -5.53
N GLN A 56 22.65 -21.76 -6.11
CA GLN A 56 21.50 -21.66 -7.03
C GLN A 56 21.71 -22.42 -8.35
N PHE A 57 22.95 -22.79 -8.68
CA PHE A 57 23.30 -23.36 -9.98
C PHE A 57 23.83 -24.81 -9.91
N VAL A 58 23.63 -25.48 -8.78
CA VAL A 58 24.00 -26.90 -8.64
C VAL A 58 23.27 -27.73 -9.71
N GLY A 59 24.03 -28.56 -10.42
CA GLY A 59 23.51 -29.44 -11.49
C GLY A 59 23.41 -28.79 -12.87
N LYS A 60 23.83 -27.53 -13.02
CA LYS A 60 23.78 -26.80 -14.29
C LYS A 60 25.13 -26.84 -15.02
N THR A 61 25.07 -26.81 -16.34
CA THR A 61 26.20 -26.78 -17.25
C THR A 61 26.27 -25.42 -17.92
N PHE A 62 27.41 -24.74 -17.77
CA PHE A 62 27.65 -23.45 -18.38
C PHE A 62 28.68 -23.58 -19.49
N GLN A 63 28.37 -23.02 -20.66
CA GLN A 63 29.28 -22.91 -21.77
C GLN A 63 29.46 -21.44 -22.16
N ASP A 64 30.60 -20.85 -21.79
CA ASP A 64 31.01 -19.53 -22.26
C ASP A 64 31.59 -19.66 -23.66
N LEU A 65 30.92 -19.04 -24.64
CA LEU A 65 31.29 -19.06 -26.06
C LEU A 65 31.95 -17.75 -26.52
N SER A 66 32.23 -16.83 -25.61
CA SER A 66 32.95 -15.59 -25.94
C SER A 66 34.44 -15.82 -26.20
N ASP A 67 35.04 -14.95 -27.01
CA ASP A 67 36.49 -14.86 -27.18
C ASP A 67 36.98 -13.41 -26.94
N PRO A 68 37.64 -13.13 -25.80
CA PRO A 68 37.94 -14.06 -24.71
C PRO A 68 36.72 -14.41 -23.85
N VAL A 69 36.74 -15.58 -23.22
CA VAL A 69 35.79 -15.96 -22.16
C VAL A 69 35.89 -15.02 -20.95
N SER A 70 34.83 -14.94 -20.13
CA SER A 70 34.79 -14.10 -18.93
C SER A 70 35.92 -14.46 -17.97
N ALA A 71 36.72 -13.46 -17.58
CA ALA A 71 37.91 -13.68 -16.74
C ALA A 71 37.57 -14.03 -15.28
N ALA A 72 36.44 -13.55 -14.78
CA ALA A 72 35.89 -13.85 -13.46
C ALA A 72 34.36 -13.80 -13.47
N PRO A 73 33.69 -14.25 -12.39
CA PRO A 73 32.25 -14.10 -12.24
C PRO A 73 31.78 -12.66 -12.08
N SER A 74 30.57 -12.38 -12.53
CA SER A 74 29.84 -11.13 -12.36
C SER A 74 28.68 -11.28 -11.38
N GLY A 75 28.62 -10.42 -10.37
CA GLY A 75 27.49 -10.39 -9.43
C GLY A 75 26.17 -10.01 -10.12
N HIS A 76 26.21 -9.15 -11.14
CA HIS A 76 25.04 -8.81 -11.94
C HIS A 76 24.51 -10.04 -12.69
N ALA A 77 25.37 -10.67 -13.50
CA ALA A 77 25.01 -11.86 -14.27
C ALA A 77 24.53 -13.01 -13.38
N THR A 78 25.14 -13.18 -12.20
CA THR A 78 24.72 -14.15 -11.20
C THR A 78 23.30 -13.86 -10.70
N GLY A 79 22.98 -12.60 -10.39
CA GLY A 79 21.64 -12.19 -9.95
C GLY A 79 20.56 -12.32 -11.04
N VAL A 80 20.94 -12.14 -12.31
CA VAL A 80 20.07 -12.44 -13.48
C VAL A 80 19.84 -13.95 -13.58
N GLY A 81 20.91 -14.74 -13.49
CA GLY A 81 20.85 -16.20 -13.54
C GLY A 81 19.97 -16.81 -12.44
N TYR A 82 19.93 -16.22 -11.23
CA TYR A 82 19.02 -16.68 -10.17
C TYR A 82 17.57 -16.66 -10.61
N LYS A 83 17.16 -15.60 -11.33
CA LYS A 83 15.78 -15.39 -11.75
C LYS A 83 15.45 -16.14 -13.03
N PHE A 84 16.44 -16.37 -13.88
CA PHE A 84 16.22 -17.07 -15.14
C PHE A 84 16.26 -18.59 -14.95
N TYR A 85 17.24 -19.12 -14.24
CA TYR A 85 17.42 -20.57 -14.11
C TYR A 85 17.86 -21.00 -12.70
N GLY A 86 17.80 -20.17 -11.66
CA GLY A 86 18.19 -20.55 -10.30
C GLY A 86 17.26 -21.59 -9.66
N LEU A 87 17.82 -22.50 -8.85
CA LEU A 87 17.08 -23.61 -8.23
C LEU A 87 15.89 -23.21 -7.35
N THR A 88 15.95 -22.06 -6.66
CA THR A 88 14.85 -21.63 -5.79
C THR A 88 14.16 -20.36 -6.27
N SER A 89 14.91 -19.46 -6.92
CA SER A 89 14.40 -18.14 -7.31
C SER A 89 13.74 -18.13 -8.70
N SER A 90 14.14 -18.99 -9.63
CA SER A 90 13.54 -19.04 -10.97
C SER A 90 12.20 -19.79 -10.96
N MET A 91 11.39 -19.54 -11.99
CA MET A 91 10.23 -20.34 -12.35
C MET A 91 10.60 -21.59 -13.19
N THR A 92 11.86 -21.70 -13.64
CA THR A 92 12.40 -22.83 -14.42
C THR A 92 13.68 -23.39 -13.78
N PRO A 93 13.55 -23.99 -12.59
CA PRO A 93 14.70 -24.44 -11.81
C PRO A 93 15.46 -25.61 -12.46
N ALA A 94 14.87 -26.35 -13.39
CA ALA A 94 15.46 -27.54 -13.98
C ALA A 94 16.25 -27.30 -15.28
N ILE A 95 16.30 -26.06 -15.79
CA ILE A 95 17.21 -25.70 -16.90
C ILE A 95 18.63 -26.15 -16.57
N THR A 96 19.24 -26.96 -17.44
CA THR A 96 20.60 -27.48 -17.25
C THR A 96 21.60 -26.92 -18.22
N ASP A 97 21.24 -26.68 -19.48
CA ASP A 97 22.17 -26.23 -20.52
C ASP A 97 22.09 -24.71 -20.73
N ILE A 98 23.10 -23.99 -20.23
CA ILE A 98 23.20 -22.53 -20.29
C ILE A 98 24.41 -22.11 -21.13
N THR A 99 24.13 -21.44 -22.24
CA THR A 99 25.15 -20.75 -23.03
C THR A 99 25.36 -19.33 -22.49
N ILE A 100 26.59 -18.85 -22.47
CA ILE A 100 26.96 -17.50 -22.03
C ILE A 100 27.68 -16.76 -23.16
N TYR A 101 27.32 -15.49 -23.35
CA TYR A 101 28.08 -14.55 -24.17
C TYR A 101 28.24 -13.20 -23.46
N GLY A 102 29.44 -12.62 -23.55
CA GLY A 102 29.64 -11.19 -23.40
C GLY A 102 29.09 -10.42 -24.62
N VAL A 103 28.57 -9.20 -24.39
CA VAL A 103 27.94 -8.39 -25.44
C VAL A 103 28.79 -8.23 -26.70
N ASP A 104 30.10 -7.98 -26.56
CA ASP A 104 30.96 -7.78 -27.73
C ASP A 104 31.03 -9.04 -28.60
N SER A 105 31.31 -10.21 -28.03
CA SER A 105 31.30 -11.46 -28.80
C SER A 105 29.91 -11.82 -29.31
N PHE A 106 28.84 -11.53 -28.56
CA PHE A 106 27.48 -11.72 -29.06
C PHE A 106 27.24 -10.92 -30.35
N LEU A 107 27.63 -9.64 -30.37
CA LEU A 107 27.42 -8.78 -31.52
C LEU A 107 28.36 -9.13 -32.68
N PHE A 108 29.68 -9.19 -32.42
CA PHE A 108 30.67 -9.29 -33.48
C PHE A 108 30.94 -10.71 -33.96
N ASP A 109 30.91 -11.70 -33.06
CA ASP A 109 31.23 -13.09 -33.37
C ASP A 109 29.96 -13.89 -33.67
N PHE A 110 28.97 -13.86 -32.78
CA PHE A 110 27.74 -14.64 -32.93
C PHE A 110 26.78 -14.04 -33.97
N LEU A 111 26.43 -12.76 -33.84
CA LEU A 111 25.60 -12.09 -34.86
C LEU A 111 26.38 -11.79 -36.13
N ASN A 112 27.70 -11.99 -36.17
CA ASN A 112 28.57 -11.70 -37.31
C ASN A 112 28.44 -10.23 -37.77
N PHE A 113 28.24 -9.29 -36.83
CA PHE A 113 28.06 -7.87 -37.12
C PHE A 113 29.28 -7.28 -37.83
N GLY A 114 29.04 -6.43 -38.84
CA GLY A 114 30.09 -5.85 -39.67
C GLY A 114 30.59 -6.76 -40.81
N THR A 115 30.08 -7.99 -40.91
CA THR A 115 30.38 -8.91 -42.02
C THR A 115 29.15 -9.13 -42.91
N SER A 116 29.31 -9.90 -44.00
CA SER A 116 28.20 -10.40 -44.83
C SER A 116 27.68 -11.78 -44.41
N ALA A 117 28.31 -12.42 -43.43
CA ALA A 117 27.85 -13.71 -42.92
C ALA A 117 26.55 -13.51 -42.12
N SER A 118 25.69 -14.53 -42.14
CA SER A 118 24.53 -14.61 -41.27
C SER A 118 24.96 -14.83 -39.82
N PRO A 119 24.12 -14.45 -38.84
CA PRO A 119 24.28 -14.92 -37.48
C PRO A 119 24.53 -16.43 -37.42
N GLU A 120 25.42 -16.84 -36.52
CA GLU A 120 25.62 -18.25 -36.17
C GLU A 120 24.32 -18.83 -35.58
N SER A 121 24.26 -20.14 -35.37
CA SER A 121 23.11 -20.83 -34.79
C SER A 121 23.45 -21.50 -33.46
N LEU A 122 22.48 -21.56 -32.54
CA LEU A 122 22.61 -22.20 -31.23
C LEU A 122 21.44 -23.13 -30.96
N THR A 123 21.67 -24.14 -30.12
CA THR A 123 20.58 -25.03 -29.66
C THR A 123 19.65 -24.33 -28.67
N SER A 124 20.06 -23.19 -28.11
CA SER A 124 19.24 -22.38 -27.22
C SER A 124 17.97 -21.87 -27.90
N ARG A 125 16.85 -21.88 -27.18
CA ARG A 125 15.54 -21.40 -27.67
C ARG A 125 15.12 -20.06 -27.09
N VAL A 126 15.71 -19.66 -25.95
CA VAL A 126 15.42 -18.38 -25.29
C VAL A 126 16.73 -17.70 -24.90
N ALA A 127 16.90 -16.45 -25.34
CA ALA A 127 17.99 -15.58 -24.96
C ALA A 127 17.51 -14.50 -23.98
N ASN A 128 18.24 -14.32 -22.89
CA ASN A 128 18.04 -13.22 -21.96
C ASN A 128 19.11 -12.13 -22.19
N HIS A 129 18.65 -10.89 -22.39
CA HIS A 129 19.47 -9.70 -22.54
C HIS A 129 19.17 -8.70 -21.43
N SER A 130 19.76 -8.91 -20.27
CA SER A 130 19.66 -8.01 -19.11
C SER A 130 20.68 -6.85 -19.15
N TRP A 131 20.93 -6.31 -20.34
CA TRP A 131 21.83 -5.18 -20.58
C TRP A 131 21.19 -4.18 -21.55
N VAL A 132 21.73 -2.96 -21.57
CA VAL A 132 21.21 -1.87 -22.39
C VAL A 132 22.30 -1.26 -23.27
N GLY A 133 21.95 -0.93 -24.51
CA GLY A 133 22.86 -0.39 -25.51
C GLY A 133 22.35 0.92 -26.09
N GLY A 134 23.25 1.90 -26.26
CA GLY A 134 22.97 3.08 -27.07
C GLY A 134 23.13 2.81 -28.56
N HIS A 135 23.01 3.84 -29.38
CA HIS A 135 23.39 3.76 -30.79
C HIS A 135 24.90 3.47 -30.92
N PHE A 136 25.29 2.72 -31.95
CA PHE A 136 26.70 2.56 -32.26
C PHE A 136 27.31 3.91 -32.63
N VAL A 137 28.56 4.13 -32.25
CA VAL A 137 29.28 5.38 -32.53
C VAL A 137 30.57 5.14 -33.29
N ASP A 138 31.01 6.14 -34.06
CA ASP A 138 32.32 6.14 -34.72
C ASP A 138 33.46 6.53 -33.74
N SER A 139 34.70 6.62 -34.26
CA SER A 139 35.87 7.00 -33.47
C SER A 139 35.81 8.43 -32.89
N ASP A 140 34.96 9.28 -33.46
CA ASP A 140 34.73 10.65 -33.02
C ASP A 140 33.48 10.75 -32.11
N ASN A 141 32.92 9.61 -31.71
CA ASN A 141 31.76 9.46 -30.84
C ASN A 141 30.43 9.98 -31.45
N ASN A 142 30.34 10.02 -32.79
CA ASN A 142 29.11 10.34 -33.50
C ASN A 142 28.28 9.07 -33.74
N GLU A 143 26.96 9.18 -33.62
CA GLU A 143 26.05 8.05 -33.85
C GLU A 143 26.06 7.59 -35.32
N VAL A 144 26.16 6.27 -35.50
CA VAL A 144 26.14 5.58 -36.78
C VAL A 144 24.87 4.75 -36.86
N LEU A 145 23.74 5.40 -37.16
CA LEU A 145 22.42 4.76 -37.16
C LEU A 145 22.34 3.57 -38.13
N SER A 146 23.07 3.58 -39.25
CA SER A 146 23.14 2.43 -40.16
C SER A 146 23.76 1.18 -39.53
N SER A 147 24.71 1.34 -38.62
CA SER A 147 25.30 0.24 -37.84
C SER A 147 24.30 -0.30 -36.82
N THR A 148 23.65 0.58 -36.06
CA THR A 148 22.54 0.23 -35.15
C THR A 148 21.46 -0.55 -35.89
N SER A 149 21.07 -0.07 -37.06
CA SER A 149 20.03 -0.69 -37.88
C SER A 149 20.44 -2.04 -38.46
N ASN A 150 21.72 -2.27 -38.71
CA ASN A 150 22.23 -3.57 -39.15
C ASN A 150 22.21 -4.60 -38.00
N ALA A 151 22.60 -4.18 -36.79
CA ALA A 151 22.56 -5.06 -35.61
C ALA A 151 21.13 -5.47 -35.27
N LEU A 152 20.18 -4.51 -35.28
CA LEU A 152 18.76 -4.77 -35.07
C LEU A 152 18.19 -5.81 -36.04
N ARG A 153 18.44 -5.63 -37.35
CA ARG A 153 17.97 -6.57 -38.37
C ARG A 153 18.54 -7.98 -38.19
N ARG A 154 19.76 -8.13 -37.68
CA ARG A 154 20.35 -9.44 -37.41
C ARG A 154 19.65 -10.17 -36.27
N ILE A 155 19.19 -9.43 -35.26
CA ILE A 155 18.44 -9.98 -34.13
C ILE A 155 17.03 -10.33 -34.55
N ASP A 156 16.36 -9.44 -35.31
CA ASP A 156 15.03 -9.72 -35.84
C ASP A 156 15.06 -10.94 -36.78
N TRP A 157 16.06 -11.02 -37.66
CA TRP A 157 16.28 -12.19 -38.52
C TRP A 157 16.51 -13.48 -37.72
N LEU A 158 17.28 -13.42 -36.64
CA LEU A 158 17.57 -14.59 -35.82
C LEU A 158 16.33 -15.11 -35.09
N ALA A 159 15.51 -14.20 -34.58
CA ALA A 159 14.27 -14.56 -33.88
C ALA A 159 13.32 -15.33 -34.81
N ASP A 160 13.19 -14.86 -36.05
CA ASP A 160 12.35 -15.44 -37.11
C ASP A 160 12.93 -16.76 -37.65
N GLU A 161 14.16 -16.74 -38.16
CA GLU A 161 14.75 -17.88 -38.87
C GLU A 161 15.05 -19.07 -37.94
N ASP A 162 15.43 -18.82 -36.69
CA ASP A 162 15.80 -19.87 -35.74
C ASP A 162 14.75 -20.20 -34.69
N GLU A 163 13.61 -19.49 -34.68
CA GLU A 163 12.60 -19.57 -33.61
C GLU A 163 13.24 -19.32 -32.23
N PHE A 164 14.12 -18.31 -32.21
CA PHE A 164 14.98 -18.00 -31.08
C PHE A 164 14.50 -16.75 -30.36
N ILE A 165 13.72 -16.95 -29.30
CA ILE A 165 13.05 -15.88 -28.56
C ILE A 165 14.09 -14.99 -27.86
N GLN A 166 14.07 -13.69 -28.17
CA GLN A 166 14.99 -12.69 -27.61
C GLN A 166 14.25 -11.86 -26.54
N VAL A 167 14.55 -12.09 -25.26
CA VAL A 167 13.93 -11.35 -24.15
C VAL A 167 14.86 -10.26 -23.65
N VAL A 168 14.39 -9.01 -23.66
CA VAL A 168 15.22 -7.82 -23.54
C VAL A 168 14.79 -6.94 -22.37
N ALA A 169 15.76 -6.44 -21.61
CA ALA A 169 15.54 -5.42 -20.60
C ALA A 169 15.62 -4.00 -21.21
N PRO A 170 14.65 -3.10 -20.97
CA PRO A 170 14.77 -1.70 -21.32
C PRO A 170 15.69 -0.93 -20.35
N ASN A 171 16.04 0.30 -20.69
CA ASN A 171 16.76 1.20 -19.77
C ASN A 171 15.95 1.48 -18.50
N ASN A 172 16.62 1.54 -17.35
CA ASN A 172 15.98 1.93 -16.09
C ASN A 172 15.68 3.43 -16.10
N GLY A 173 14.40 3.78 -15.92
CA GLY A 173 13.91 5.15 -15.99
C GLY A 173 13.69 5.66 -17.42
N THR A 174 13.01 6.82 -17.48
CA THR A 174 12.51 7.46 -18.71
C THR A 174 13.53 8.41 -19.37
N SER A 175 14.76 8.47 -18.85
CA SER A 175 15.84 9.34 -19.36
C SER A 175 17.13 8.54 -19.58
N GLY A 176 18.04 9.05 -20.42
CA GLY A 176 19.27 8.33 -20.78
C GLY A 176 19.03 7.22 -21.80
N ILE A 177 18.36 7.57 -22.91
CA ILE A 177 17.91 6.69 -24.00
C ILE A 177 19.02 5.71 -24.43
N LYS A 178 18.78 4.42 -24.20
CA LYS A 178 19.62 3.29 -24.64
C LYS A 178 18.73 2.23 -25.30
N PRO A 179 18.21 2.51 -26.51
CA PRO A 179 17.09 1.77 -27.06
C PRO A 179 17.54 0.62 -27.97
N LEU A 180 18.83 0.28 -28.03
CA LEU A 180 19.39 -0.61 -29.06
C LEU A 180 18.54 -1.87 -29.26
N LEU A 181 18.46 -2.75 -28.27
CA LEU A 181 17.70 -3.99 -28.41
C LEU A 181 16.18 -3.78 -28.27
N THR A 182 15.74 -2.79 -27.50
CA THR A 182 14.31 -2.49 -27.32
C THR A 182 13.65 -1.96 -28.59
N THR A 183 14.44 -1.58 -29.60
CA THR A 183 13.96 -1.14 -30.91
C THR A 183 13.68 -2.33 -31.85
N GLY A 184 14.10 -3.55 -31.51
CA GLY A 184 13.77 -4.74 -32.31
C GLY A 184 12.26 -4.96 -32.40
N TYR A 185 11.79 -5.54 -33.50
CA TYR A 185 10.38 -5.92 -33.67
C TYR A 185 10.11 -7.31 -33.07
N ASN A 186 11.06 -8.24 -33.26
CA ASN A 186 10.88 -9.65 -32.96
C ASN A 186 11.37 -10.00 -31.54
N VAL A 187 11.73 -8.99 -30.75
CA VAL A 187 12.10 -9.13 -29.34
C VAL A 187 10.87 -9.08 -28.44
N ILE A 188 11.01 -9.59 -27.21
CA ILE A 188 10.06 -9.39 -26.11
C ILE A 188 10.75 -8.49 -25.08
N THR A 189 10.39 -7.21 -25.10
CA THR A 189 10.95 -6.23 -24.14
C THR A 189 10.08 -6.11 -22.90
N VAL A 190 10.71 -6.17 -21.72
CA VAL A 190 9.99 -6.34 -20.44
C VAL A 190 10.36 -5.24 -19.45
N GLY A 191 9.43 -4.33 -19.20
CA GLY A 191 9.55 -3.22 -18.26
C GLY A 191 9.24 -3.62 -16.81
N ARG A 192 9.08 -2.58 -15.97
CA ARG A 192 8.78 -2.68 -14.54
C ARG A 192 7.35 -2.22 -14.27
N THR A 193 6.64 -2.89 -13.38
CA THR A 193 5.25 -2.54 -13.02
C THR A 193 5.13 -1.14 -12.40
N ASP A 194 6.20 -0.59 -11.82
CA ASP A 194 6.23 0.79 -11.32
C ASP A 194 6.42 1.86 -12.42
N GLY A 195 6.47 1.47 -13.70
CA GLY A 195 6.64 2.41 -14.82
C GLY A 195 8.05 3.00 -14.96
N SER A 196 9.03 2.58 -14.14
CA SER A 196 10.37 3.19 -14.11
C SER A 196 11.30 2.59 -15.18
N HIS A 197 10.94 2.77 -16.45
CA HIS A 197 11.68 2.23 -17.60
C HIS A 197 11.52 3.11 -18.84
N LEU A 198 12.25 2.78 -19.92
CA LEU A 198 12.08 3.41 -21.23
C LEU A 198 10.71 3.04 -21.83
N THR A 199 9.90 4.04 -22.17
CA THR A 199 8.52 3.83 -22.66
C THR A 199 8.39 3.89 -24.18
N SER A 200 9.27 4.61 -24.89
CA SER A 200 9.24 4.72 -26.35
C SER A 200 10.63 4.65 -27.00
N VAL A 201 10.65 4.28 -28.28
CA VAL A 201 11.89 4.15 -29.08
C VAL A 201 12.11 5.34 -30.02
N SER A 202 13.38 5.60 -30.35
CA SER A 202 13.77 6.63 -31.31
C SER A 202 13.89 6.08 -32.74
N THR A 203 13.71 6.96 -33.73
CA THR A 203 13.90 6.59 -35.14
C THR A 203 15.36 6.25 -35.43
N ILE A 204 15.60 5.08 -36.05
CA ILE A 204 16.91 4.67 -36.57
C ILE A 204 16.95 4.81 -38.09
N ASP A 205 15.90 4.37 -38.77
CA ASP A 205 15.75 4.48 -40.23
C ASP A 205 14.27 4.45 -40.65
N ASN A 206 13.99 4.11 -41.91
CA ASN A 206 12.64 4.06 -42.46
C ASN A 206 11.83 2.82 -42.06
N VAL A 207 12.43 1.83 -41.40
CA VAL A 207 11.76 0.64 -40.87
C VAL A 207 11.63 0.76 -39.36
N TYR A 208 12.73 1.08 -38.67
CA TYR A 208 12.72 1.29 -37.22
C TYR A 208 12.40 2.76 -36.94
N VAL A 209 11.11 3.05 -36.86
CA VAL A 209 10.57 4.41 -36.65
C VAL A 209 10.35 4.71 -35.17
N ALA A 210 10.10 5.99 -34.86
CA ALA A 210 9.70 6.42 -33.52
C ALA A 210 8.21 6.10 -33.27
N ASP A 211 7.69 6.52 -32.13
CA ASP A 211 6.27 6.40 -31.75
C ASP A 211 5.77 4.94 -31.62
N ARG A 212 6.70 4.01 -31.37
CA ARG A 212 6.40 2.65 -30.92
C ARG A 212 6.71 2.49 -29.44
N SER A 213 5.93 1.65 -28.77
CA SER A 213 6.22 1.25 -27.40
C SER A 213 7.60 0.59 -27.32
N ALA A 214 8.40 0.99 -26.34
CA ALA A 214 9.68 0.34 -26.06
C ALA A 214 9.53 -0.97 -25.28
N ILE A 215 8.33 -1.24 -24.75
CA ILE A 215 8.04 -2.45 -23.97
C ILE A 215 6.81 -3.17 -24.48
N HIS A 216 6.76 -4.46 -24.19
CA HIS A 216 5.63 -5.33 -24.51
C HIS A 216 4.91 -5.81 -23.24
N LEU A 217 5.63 -6.01 -22.14
CA LEU A 217 5.10 -6.49 -20.86
C LEU A 217 5.81 -5.80 -19.69
N VAL A 218 5.25 -5.92 -18.49
CA VAL A 218 5.93 -5.55 -17.24
C VAL A 218 5.98 -6.70 -16.24
N VAL A 219 6.91 -6.59 -15.29
CA VAL A 219 7.10 -7.49 -14.14
C VAL A 219 7.32 -6.63 -12.89
N PRO A 220 6.81 -7.00 -11.70
CA PRO A 220 6.91 -6.19 -10.49
C PRO A 220 8.30 -6.36 -9.85
N GLU A 221 9.30 -5.78 -10.51
CA GLU A 221 10.70 -5.80 -10.07
C GLU A 221 11.27 -4.39 -9.98
N SER A 222 12.28 -4.25 -9.13
CA SER A 222 12.93 -2.95 -8.83
C SER A 222 13.96 -2.51 -9.87
N ALA A 223 14.25 -3.36 -10.87
CA ALA A 223 15.17 -3.04 -11.96
C ALA A 223 14.85 -3.85 -13.22
N THR A 224 15.01 -3.25 -14.39
CA THR A 224 14.72 -3.90 -15.68
C THR A 224 15.61 -5.11 -15.97
N SER A 225 16.85 -5.15 -15.46
CA SER A 225 17.70 -6.34 -15.58
C SER A 225 17.18 -7.54 -14.78
N ARG A 226 16.21 -7.31 -13.88
CA ARG A 226 15.54 -8.35 -13.09
C ARG A 226 14.18 -8.76 -13.68
N THR A 227 13.59 -7.95 -14.56
CA THR A 227 12.28 -8.23 -15.19
C THR A 227 12.43 -9.22 -16.34
N ALA A 228 13.37 -8.97 -17.25
CA ALA A 228 13.67 -9.81 -18.42
C ALA A 228 13.89 -11.31 -18.09
N PRO A 229 14.63 -11.71 -17.03
CA PRO A 229 14.84 -13.13 -16.74
C PRO A 229 13.57 -13.88 -16.32
N TYR A 230 12.59 -13.23 -15.67
CA TYR A 230 11.32 -13.89 -15.34
C TYR A 230 10.45 -14.11 -16.58
N ALA A 231 10.43 -13.17 -17.52
CA ALA A 231 9.75 -13.37 -18.80
C ALA A 231 10.47 -14.41 -19.67
N ALA A 232 11.81 -14.46 -19.63
CA ALA A 232 12.57 -15.51 -20.30
C ALA A 232 12.25 -16.89 -19.70
N SER A 233 12.17 -16.99 -18.37
CA SER A 233 11.71 -18.20 -17.69
C SER A 233 10.28 -18.59 -18.08
N SER A 234 9.40 -17.61 -18.29
CA SER A 234 8.02 -17.87 -18.73
C SER A 234 7.96 -18.41 -20.16
N ALA A 235 8.74 -17.84 -21.07
CA ALA A 235 8.87 -18.36 -22.43
C ALA A 235 9.39 -19.81 -22.42
N VAL A 236 10.34 -20.15 -21.54
CA VAL A 236 10.83 -21.54 -21.38
C VAL A 236 9.70 -22.49 -20.92
N ILE A 237 8.90 -22.11 -19.93
CA ILE A 237 7.76 -22.92 -19.47
C ILE A 237 6.81 -23.21 -20.63
N MET A 238 6.47 -22.18 -21.41
CA MET A 238 5.54 -22.31 -22.51
C MET A 238 6.11 -23.16 -23.67
N ILE A 239 7.39 -22.98 -24.00
CA ILE A 239 8.08 -23.81 -25.01
C ILE A 239 8.08 -25.28 -24.59
N GLU A 240 8.48 -25.58 -23.35
CA GLU A 240 8.50 -26.96 -22.86
C GLU A 240 7.09 -27.57 -22.86
N ALA A 241 6.10 -26.84 -22.35
CA ALA A 241 4.70 -27.29 -22.35
C ALA A 241 4.20 -27.63 -23.76
N ALA A 242 4.39 -26.71 -24.71
CA ALA A 242 3.99 -26.88 -26.10
C ALA A 242 4.71 -28.05 -26.77
N HIS A 243 6.02 -28.21 -26.50
CA HIS A 243 6.81 -29.28 -27.08
C HIS A 243 6.41 -30.67 -26.55
N GLU A 244 6.08 -30.77 -25.25
CA GLU A 244 5.57 -32.00 -24.65
C GLU A 244 4.14 -32.33 -25.10
N ASN A 245 3.35 -31.31 -25.44
CA ASN A 245 1.95 -31.43 -25.83
C ASN A 245 1.73 -31.11 -27.32
N THR A 246 2.40 -31.88 -28.19
CA THR A 246 2.35 -31.70 -29.66
C THR A 246 0.94 -31.62 -30.28
N ALA A 247 -0.09 -32.14 -29.58
CA ALA A 247 -1.49 -32.05 -30.01
C ALA A 247 -2.08 -30.64 -29.90
N TRP A 248 -1.43 -29.72 -29.19
CA TRP A 248 -1.79 -28.31 -29.15
C TRP A 248 -1.50 -27.60 -30.47
N SER A 249 -0.77 -28.22 -31.40
CA SER A 249 -0.43 -27.65 -32.70
C SER A 249 -1.00 -28.46 -33.85
N GLN A 250 -1.40 -27.75 -34.91
CA GLN A 250 -1.83 -28.29 -36.19
C GLN A 250 -0.69 -28.40 -37.21
N GLY A 251 0.45 -27.77 -36.91
CA GLY A 251 1.64 -27.77 -37.76
C GLY A 251 2.95 -27.67 -37.00
N SER A 252 4.04 -27.81 -37.75
CA SER A 252 5.41 -27.57 -37.28
C SER A 252 6.35 -27.17 -38.41
N THR A 253 7.47 -26.56 -38.03
CA THR A 253 8.61 -26.24 -38.91
C THR A 253 9.90 -26.85 -38.35
N ASN A 254 11.04 -26.61 -39.02
CA ASN A 254 12.36 -26.88 -38.46
C ASN A 254 13.21 -25.62 -38.51
N ASN A 255 13.91 -25.31 -37.41
CA ASN A 255 14.90 -24.24 -37.41
C ASN A 255 16.20 -24.67 -38.11
N ARG A 256 17.18 -23.77 -38.25
CA ARG A 256 18.45 -24.08 -38.95
C ARG A 256 19.27 -25.19 -38.29
N ASN A 257 19.05 -25.47 -37.00
CA ASN A 257 19.68 -26.59 -36.29
C ASN A 257 18.94 -27.92 -36.45
N GLY A 258 17.82 -27.92 -37.17
CA GLY A 258 17.00 -29.11 -37.42
C GLY A 258 16.13 -29.50 -36.23
N ALA A 259 15.94 -28.61 -35.24
CA ALA A 259 14.97 -28.83 -34.18
C ALA A 259 13.56 -28.63 -34.75
N VAL A 260 12.66 -29.57 -34.46
CA VAL A 260 11.24 -29.46 -34.81
C VAL A 260 10.62 -28.42 -33.88
N ILE A 261 9.97 -27.41 -34.46
CA ILE A 261 9.27 -26.35 -33.73
C ILE A 261 7.78 -26.45 -34.06
N TYR A 262 6.95 -26.77 -33.08
CA TYR A 262 5.50 -26.81 -33.24
C TYR A 262 4.89 -25.40 -33.23
N ASN A 263 3.73 -25.23 -33.86
CA ASN A 263 3.06 -23.92 -33.95
C ASN A 263 2.84 -23.25 -32.57
N ALA A 264 2.53 -24.03 -31.54
CA ALA A 264 2.34 -23.55 -30.17
C ALA A 264 3.61 -22.96 -29.52
N GLU A 265 4.80 -23.29 -30.05
CA GLU A 265 6.09 -22.83 -29.54
C GLU A 265 6.86 -21.93 -30.51
N ARG A 266 6.19 -21.39 -31.54
CA ARG A 266 6.76 -20.38 -32.43
C ARG A 266 6.96 -19.07 -31.69
N SER A 267 7.95 -18.29 -32.12
CA SER A 267 8.36 -17.05 -31.45
C SER A 267 7.20 -16.05 -31.31
N GLU A 268 6.40 -15.90 -32.37
CA GLU A 268 5.23 -15.05 -32.45
C GLU A 268 4.10 -15.58 -31.59
N THR A 269 3.91 -16.90 -31.56
CA THR A 269 2.87 -17.54 -30.75
C THR A 269 3.14 -17.39 -29.26
N ILE A 270 4.39 -17.61 -28.83
CA ILE A 270 4.78 -17.35 -27.44
C ILE A 270 4.62 -15.88 -27.10
N LYS A 271 5.06 -14.96 -27.97
CA LYS A 271 4.87 -13.52 -27.76
C LYS A 271 3.39 -13.16 -27.68
N ALA A 272 2.56 -13.63 -28.61
CA ALA A 272 1.12 -13.38 -28.64
C ALA A 272 0.43 -13.86 -27.36
N ALA A 273 0.71 -15.11 -26.95
CA ALA A 273 0.10 -15.69 -25.75
C ALA A 273 0.55 -14.97 -24.47
N LEU A 274 1.81 -14.53 -24.37
CA LEU A 274 2.26 -13.71 -23.24
C LEU A 274 1.56 -12.34 -23.18
N LEU A 275 1.30 -11.70 -24.33
CA LEU A 275 0.63 -10.40 -24.39
C LEU A 275 -0.89 -10.50 -24.13
N ALA A 276 -1.54 -11.49 -24.73
CA ALA A 276 -2.96 -11.76 -24.48
C ALA A 276 -3.17 -12.16 -23.02
N GLY A 277 -2.28 -13.01 -22.49
CA GLY A 277 -2.27 -13.55 -21.13
C GLY A 277 -2.02 -12.52 -20.02
N ALA A 278 -1.45 -11.37 -20.33
CA ALA A 278 -1.02 -10.38 -19.33
C ALA A 278 -2.17 -9.81 -18.48
N SER A 279 -1.94 -9.68 -17.18
CA SER A 279 -2.85 -9.03 -16.24
C SER A 279 -2.83 -7.51 -16.43
N ARG A 280 -4.00 -6.92 -16.63
CA ARG A 280 -4.19 -5.47 -16.83
C ARG A 280 -4.63 -4.75 -15.55
N PHE A 281 -4.96 -5.51 -14.52
CA PHE A 281 -5.11 -5.06 -13.14
C PHE A 281 -4.31 -6.01 -12.26
N THR A 282 -3.68 -5.53 -11.19
CA THR A 282 -2.81 -6.37 -10.35
C THR A 282 -2.89 -6.01 -8.88
N PHE A 283 -2.73 -7.00 -8.01
CA PHE A 283 -2.54 -6.84 -6.57
C PHE A 283 -1.25 -7.54 -6.16
N ASN A 284 -0.13 -6.86 -6.37
CA ASN A 284 1.20 -7.41 -6.12
C ASN A 284 1.49 -7.47 -4.63
N THR A 285 1.99 -8.63 -4.21
CA THR A 285 2.43 -8.90 -2.83
C THR A 285 3.93 -8.65 -2.67
N SER A 286 4.72 -8.80 -3.74
CA SER A 286 6.19 -8.65 -3.72
C SER A 286 6.66 -7.20 -3.78
N THR A 287 5.80 -6.29 -4.23
CA THR A 287 6.04 -4.84 -4.30
C THR A 287 4.73 -4.09 -4.07
N SER A 288 4.79 -2.80 -3.75
CA SER A 288 3.60 -1.94 -3.67
C SER A 288 3.14 -1.38 -5.03
N ALA A 289 3.81 -1.72 -6.14
CA ALA A 289 3.46 -1.20 -7.45
C ALA A 289 2.38 -2.05 -8.09
N ASN A 290 1.24 -1.45 -8.42
CA ASN A 290 0.11 -2.11 -9.07
C ASN A 290 -0.29 -1.45 -10.38
N ILE A 291 -0.96 -2.21 -11.24
CA ILE A 291 -1.69 -1.69 -12.38
C ILE A 291 -3.15 -1.53 -11.96
N GLU A 292 -3.63 -0.29 -11.96
CA GLU A 292 -5.00 0.05 -11.53
C GLU A 292 -5.77 0.82 -12.61
N ASP A 293 -5.06 1.42 -13.57
CA ASP A 293 -5.58 2.38 -14.54
C ASP A 293 -5.20 2.06 -15.99
N TYR A 294 -5.01 0.77 -16.30
CA TYR A 294 -4.53 0.32 -17.61
C TYR A 294 -5.34 0.93 -18.75
N ARG A 295 -4.67 1.74 -19.59
CA ARG A 295 -5.27 2.45 -20.74
C ARG A 295 -6.51 3.30 -20.41
N VAL A 296 -6.77 3.67 -19.15
CA VAL A 296 -7.91 4.54 -18.78
C VAL A 296 -7.71 5.95 -19.35
N ASP A 297 -6.50 6.51 -19.21
CA ASP A 297 -6.13 7.79 -19.84
C ASP A 297 -5.76 7.57 -21.31
N ALA A 298 -6.34 8.37 -22.20
CA ALA A 298 -6.02 8.40 -23.61
C ALA A 298 -4.53 8.70 -23.87
N ALA A 299 -3.84 9.41 -22.98
CA ALA A 299 -2.41 9.68 -23.08
C ALA A 299 -1.55 8.41 -22.93
N ASN A 300 -2.07 7.37 -22.30
CA ASN A 300 -1.39 6.10 -22.10
C ASN A 300 -1.68 5.09 -23.22
N GLN A 301 -2.57 5.42 -24.16
CA GLN A 301 -2.97 4.53 -25.24
C GLN A 301 -2.02 4.64 -26.44
N THR A 302 -1.42 3.52 -26.85
CA THR A 302 -0.73 3.40 -28.14
C THR A 302 -1.72 3.00 -29.25
N ASP A 303 -1.35 3.28 -30.50
CA ASP A 303 -2.14 2.96 -31.70
C ASP A 303 -2.29 1.44 -31.93
N ASN A 304 -1.31 0.66 -31.48
CA ASN A 304 -1.28 -0.80 -31.56
C ASN A 304 -1.90 -1.51 -30.33
N GLY A 305 -2.64 -0.75 -29.51
CA GLY A 305 -3.45 -1.29 -28.42
C GLY A 305 -2.73 -1.56 -27.09
N LEU A 306 -1.46 -1.21 -26.97
CA LEU A 306 -0.66 -1.33 -25.74
C LEU A 306 -0.77 -0.08 -24.83
N ASP A 307 -0.40 -0.18 -23.57
CA ASP A 307 -0.18 0.96 -22.67
C ASP A 307 1.28 1.43 -22.75
N TRP A 308 1.54 2.74 -22.87
CA TRP A 308 2.91 3.27 -22.91
C TRP A 308 3.76 2.91 -21.68
N ARG A 309 3.12 2.68 -20.52
CA ARG A 309 3.78 2.39 -19.24
C ARG A 309 3.82 0.89 -18.93
N TYR A 310 2.86 0.13 -19.45
CA TYR A 310 2.66 -1.27 -19.04
C TYR A 310 2.69 -2.28 -20.19
N GLY A 311 2.82 -1.82 -21.44
CA GLY A 311 2.72 -2.70 -22.60
C GLY A 311 1.33 -3.37 -22.64
N ALA A 312 1.28 -4.69 -22.75
CA ALA A 312 0.02 -5.44 -22.70
C ALA A 312 -0.50 -5.64 -21.26
N GLY A 313 0.34 -5.35 -20.25
CA GLY A 313 0.06 -5.58 -18.84
C GLY A 313 1.22 -6.29 -18.14
N GLN A 314 0.98 -6.68 -16.90
CA GLN A 314 1.91 -7.49 -16.13
C GLN A 314 1.88 -8.95 -16.60
N LEU A 315 3.05 -9.56 -16.75
CA LEU A 315 3.19 -10.98 -17.07
C LEU A 315 2.36 -11.85 -16.10
N ASN A 316 1.52 -12.72 -16.66
CA ASN A 316 0.81 -13.77 -15.93
C ASN A 316 0.98 -15.11 -16.68
N ILE A 317 1.81 -15.99 -16.13
CA ILE A 317 2.17 -17.24 -16.80
C ILE A 317 1.04 -18.27 -16.77
N ASN A 318 0.15 -18.22 -15.78
CA ASN A 318 -1.00 -19.11 -15.71
C ASN A 318 -1.96 -18.87 -16.87
N ASN A 319 -2.32 -17.60 -17.10
CA ASN A 319 -3.18 -17.22 -18.22
C ASN A 319 -2.53 -17.56 -19.56
N SER A 320 -1.25 -17.21 -19.71
CA SER A 320 -0.48 -17.49 -20.94
C SER A 320 -0.39 -18.99 -21.24
N TYR A 321 -0.27 -19.83 -20.20
CA TYR A 321 -0.28 -21.28 -20.33
C TYR A 321 -1.66 -21.81 -20.77
N LYS A 322 -2.75 -21.33 -20.15
CA LYS A 322 -4.12 -21.76 -20.47
C LYS A 322 -4.46 -21.50 -21.94
N ILE A 323 -4.08 -20.33 -22.46
CA ILE A 323 -4.17 -19.97 -23.88
C ILE A 323 -3.54 -21.04 -24.78
N LEU A 324 -2.30 -21.46 -24.52
CA LEU A 324 -1.66 -22.50 -25.33
C LEU A 324 -2.28 -23.88 -25.11
N ALA A 325 -2.65 -24.20 -23.87
CA ALA A 325 -3.23 -25.49 -23.49
C ALA A 325 -4.62 -25.73 -24.09
N ALA A 326 -5.34 -24.66 -24.45
CA ALA A 326 -6.60 -24.74 -25.21
C ALA A 326 -6.39 -25.28 -26.65
N GLY A 327 -5.16 -25.23 -27.16
CA GLY A 327 -4.77 -25.74 -28.48
C GLY A 327 -5.06 -24.78 -29.62
N GLU A 328 -4.35 -24.99 -30.73
CA GLU A 328 -4.44 -24.20 -31.96
C GLU A 328 -5.80 -24.38 -32.63
N GLN A 329 -6.44 -23.25 -32.94
CA GLN A 329 -7.80 -23.16 -33.48
C GLN A 329 -7.80 -22.33 -34.76
N ALA A 330 -7.69 -23.03 -35.89
CA ALA A 330 -7.65 -22.44 -37.22
C ALA A 330 -8.85 -21.53 -37.53
N SER A 331 -8.60 -20.51 -38.35
CA SER A 331 -9.63 -19.61 -38.86
C SER A 331 -10.68 -20.32 -39.74
N ILE A 332 -11.83 -19.69 -39.95
CA ILE A 332 -12.87 -20.18 -40.87
C ILE A 332 -12.32 -20.33 -42.30
N GLN A 333 -11.46 -19.41 -42.73
CA GLN A 333 -10.86 -19.39 -44.06
C GLN A 333 -9.92 -20.58 -44.28
N GLU A 334 -9.24 -21.04 -43.23
CA GLU A 334 -8.41 -22.26 -43.26
C GLU A 334 -9.21 -23.55 -43.04
N GLY A 335 -10.54 -23.44 -42.90
CA GLY A 335 -11.44 -24.58 -42.69
C GLY A 335 -11.51 -25.06 -41.25
N GLY A 336 -11.21 -24.18 -40.30
CA GLY A 336 -11.40 -24.40 -38.86
C GLY A 336 -12.86 -24.53 -38.44
N ASP A 337 -13.06 -24.62 -37.13
CA ASP A 337 -14.39 -24.83 -36.55
C ASP A 337 -15.30 -23.60 -36.72
N ALA A 338 -16.61 -23.86 -36.81
CA ALA A 338 -17.60 -22.80 -36.99
C ALA A 338 -17.68 -21.84 -35.78
N ILE A 339 -17.29 -22.33 -34.59
CA ILE A 339 -17.18 -21.59 -33.33
C ILE A 339 -15.91 -22.12 -32.64
N VAL A 340 -15.02 -21.22 -32.26
CA VAL A 340 -13.83 -21.49 -31.46
C VAL A 340 -14.10 -21.26 -29.97
N LEU A 341 -13.22 -21.72 -29.10
CA LEU A 341 -13.24 -21.45 -27.68
C LEU A 341 -12.96 -19.96 -27.40
N MET A 342 -13.43 -19.47 -26.24
CA MET A 342 -13.16 -18.12 -25.74
C MET A 342 -11.69 -17.91 -25.33
N GLU A 343 -10.89 -18.97 -25.36
CA GLU A 343 -9.46 -18.99 -25.06
C GLU A 343 -8.76 -19.86 -26.10
N GLY A 344 -7.62 -19.40 -26.60
CA GLY A 344 -6.85 -20.15 -27.58
C GLY A 344 -5.89 -19.30 -28.39
N PHE A 345 -5.29 -19.93 -29.39
CA PHE A 345 -4.44 -19.26 -30.34
C PHE A 345 -4.58 -19.88 -31.74
N ASP A 346 -4.03 -19.18 -32.73
CA ASP A 346 -3.83 -19.69 -34.07
C ASP A 346 -2.48 -19.25 -34.61
N TYR A 347 -1.87 -20.07 -35.46
CA TYR A 347 -0.66 -19.72 -36.21
C TYR A 347 -0.92 -19.96 -37.70
N VAL A 348 -0.89 -18.88 -38.46
CA VAL A 348 -1.18 -18.90 -39.89
C VAL A 348 0.14 -18.78 -40.65
N PRO A 349 0.60 -19.82 -41.34
CA PRO A 349 1.93 -19.83 -41.97
C PRO A 349 2.02 -18.96 -43.23
N LYS A 350 0.87 -18.56 -43.82
CA LYS A 350 0.81 -17.82 -45.08
C LYS A 350 -0.44 -16.95 -45.15
N PHE A 351 -0.23 -15.64 -45.11
CA PHE A 351 -1.29 -14.64 -45.16
C PHE A 351 -0.88 -13.43 -46.02
N GLY A 352 -1.85 -12.64 -46.49
CA GLY A 352 -1.63 -11.41 -47.24
C GLY A 352 -1.95 -11.48 -48.74
N GLY A 353 -2.69 -12.48 -49.22
CA GLY A 353 -3.21 -12.53 -50.60
C GLY A 353 -2.25 -13.06 -51.67
N ARG A 354 -0.93 -12.97 -51.47
CA ARG A 354 0.03 -13.40 -52.48
C ARG A 354 0.01 -14.93 -52.62
N ARG A 355 0.09 -15.40 -53.87
CA ARG A 355 -0.02 -16.84 -54.21
C ARG A 355 -1.35 -17.48 -53.77
N GLY A 356 -2.37 -16.66 -53.48
CA GLY A 356 -3.68 -17.13 -53.07
C GLY A 356 -3.76 -17.53 -51.60
N SER A 357 -2.86 -17.05 -50.75
CA SER A 357 -3.10 -17.01 -49.29
C SER A 357 -4.30 -16.12 -48.98
N ASP A 358 -4.90 -16.30 -47.82
CA ASP A 358 -6.01 -15.48 -47.38
C ASP A 358 -5.55 -14.04 -47.04
N THR A 359 -6.49 -13.09 -47.10
CA THR A 359 -6.32 -11.69 -46.67
C THR A 359 -7.21 -11.35 -45.48
N LEU A 360 -8.00 -12.32 -45.04
CA LEU A 360 -9.00 -12.23 -43.98
C LEU A 360 -8.98 -13.55 -43.22
N ALA A 361 -8.89 -13.49 -41.90
CA ALA A 361 -9.06 -14.63 -41.02
C ALA A 361 -10.08 -14.28 -39.93
N GLU A 362 -11.09 -15.12 -39.79
CA GLU A 362 -12.19 -14.92 -38.86
C GLU A 362 -12.31 -16.09 -37.87
N TYR A 363 -12.47 -15.75 -36.59
CA TYR A 363 -12.61 -16.69 -35.48
C TYR A 363 -13.89 -16.35 -34.72
N ASN A 364 -14.94 -17.15 -34.90
CA ASN A 364 -16.20 -16.93 -34.21
C ASN A 364 -16.10 -17.41 -32.77
N LEU A 365 -16.12 -16.50 -31.80
CA LEU A 365 -16.10 -16.83 -30.37
C LEU A 365 -17.46 -17.33 -29.86
N GLY A 366 -18.53 -17.06 -30.61
CA GLY A 366 -19.90 -17.40 -30.22
C GLY A 366 -20.45 -16.44 -29.15
N THR A 367 -21.47 -16.88 -28.43
CA THR A 367 -22.16 -16.06 -27.44
C THR A 367 -21.39 -16.00 -26.12
N ALA A 368 -21.08 -14.79 -25.64
CA ALA A 368 -20.52 -14.58 -24.31
C ALA A 368 -21.52 -15.02 -23.23
N ALA A 369 -21.11 -15.93 -22.35
CA ALA A 369 -21.98 -16.50 -21.31
C ALA A 369 -22.25 -15.52 -20.15
N GLY A 370 -21.29 -14.65 -19.86
CA GLY A 370 -21.36 -13.59 -18.87
C GLY A 370 -20.71 -12.31 -19.39
N ASN A 371 -20.57 -11.31 -18.53
CA ASN A 371 -19.65 -10.23 -18.81
C ASN A 371 -18.23 -10.78 -18.61
N GLN A 372 -17.34 -10.56 -19.57
CA GLN A 372 -15.98 -11.12 -19.55
C GLN A 372 -14.97 -10.08 -20.01
N PHE A 373 -13.82 -10.00 -19.36
CA PHE A 373 -12.67 -9.27 -19.91
C PHE A 373 -12.07 -10.09 -21.02
N PHE A 374 -12.03 -9.51 -22.22
CA PHE A 374 -11.43 -10.13 -23.38
C PHE A 374 -10.14 -9.42 -23.76
N ALA A 375 -9.13 -10.22 -24.06
CA ALA A 375 -7.86 -9.77 -24.59
C ALA A 375 -7.49 -10.61 -25.81
N ALA A 376 -7.01 -9.95 -26.87
CA ALA A 376 -6.40 -10.61 -28.01
C ALA A 376 -5.14 -9.88 -28.46
N SER A 377 -4.13 -10.64 -28.84
CA SER A 377 -2.86 -10.14 -29.34
C SER A 377 -2.50 -10.85 -30.64
N LEU A 378 -2.40 -10.09 -31.72
CA LEU A 378 -1.88 -10.49 -33.01
C LEU A 378 -0.41 -10.10 -33.08
N VAL A 379 0.46 -11.01 -33.52
CA VAL A 379 1.91 -10.83 -33.59
C VAL A 379 2.44 -11.43 -34.88
N TRP A 380 3.32 -10.72 -35.57
CA TRP A 380 4.08 -11.24 -36.70
C TRP A 380 5.53 -10.78 -36.61
N ASN A 381 6.48 -11.55 -37.13
CA ASN A 381 7.86 -11.11 -37.18
C ASN A 381 8.11 -10.12 -38.33
N LEU A 382 9.06 -9.20 -38.16
CA LEU A 382 9.63 -8.40 -39.24
C LEU A 382 10.35 -9.32 -40.23
N ASP A 383 9.93 -9.28 -41.50
CA ASP A 383 10.58 -10.02 -42.59
C ASP A 383 11.94 -9.39 -42.91
N VAL A 384 13.01 -10.02 -42.42
CA VAL A 384 14.39 -9.65 -42.72
C VAL A 384 14.99 -10.67 -43.68
N GLY A 385 15.62 -10.18 -44.74
CA GLY A 385 16.24 -11.04 -45.75
C GLY A 385 17.50 -11.76 -45.24
N GLY A 386 17.76 -12.94 -45.76
CA GLY A 386 18.96 -13.67 -45.41
C GLY A 386 18.90 -15.11 -45.88
N GLY A 387 19.81 -15.91 -45.39
CA GLY A 387 19.81 -17.35 -45.54
C GLY A 387 20.93 -17.96 -44.70
N THR A 388 21.20 -19.25 -44.88
CA THR A 388 22.14 -19.98 -44.00
C THR A 388 23.59 -19.49 -44.05
N SER A 389 24.02 -18.80 -45.12
CA SER A 389 25.42 -18.39 -45.30
C SER A 389 25.62 -16.92 -45.64
N PHE A 390 24.54 -16.17 -45.87
CA PHE A 390 24.60 -14.77 -46.29
C PHE A 390 23.47 -13.96 -45.68
N PHE A 391 23.83 -12.85 -45.04
CA PHE A 391 22.88 -11.93 -44.42
C PHE A 391 22.46 -10.82 -45.40
N SER A 392 21.18 -10.47 -45.43
CA SER A 392 20.68 -9.31 -46.15
C SER A 392 20.00 -8.33 -45.20
N SER A 393 20.42 -7.06 -45.21
CA SER A 393 19.75 -6.04 -44.40
C SER A 393 18.45 -5.52 -45.02
N LEU A 394 17.88 -6.21 -46.03
CA LEU A 394 16.57 -5.84 -46.57
C LEU A 394 15.52 -6.27 -45.55
N ALA A 395 14.73 -5.33 -45.05
CA ALA A 395 13.66 -5.60 -44.11
C ALA A 395 12.34 -5.04 -44.63
N THR A 396 11.25 -5.78 -44.43
CA THR A 396 9.91 -5.37 -44.82
C THR A 396 8.94 -5.60 -43.67
N LEU A 397 8.39 -4.52 -43.11
CA LEU A 397 7.29 -4.62 -42.18
C LEU A 397 6.00 -4.88 -42.97
N ARG A 398 5.23 -5.90 -42.56
CA ARG A 398 3.89 -6.19 -43.08
C ARG A 398 2.86 -5.45 -42.24
N ASP A 399 1.72 -5.12 -42.84
CA ASP A 399 0.63 -4.38 -42.20
C ASP A 399 -0.57 -5.32 -42.03
N LEU A 400 -0.85 -5.68 -40.78
CA LEU A 400 -1.95 -6.54 -40.37
C LEU A 400 -2.78 -5.81 -39.32
N ASN A 401 -4.10 -5.87 -39.46
CA ASN A 401 -5.06 -5.20 -38.57
C ASN A 401 -5.85 -6.23 -37.75
N LEU A 402 -6.15 -5.88 -36.50
CA LEU A 402 -6.95 -6.71 -35.59
C LEU A 402 -8.25 -6.01 -35.22
N TYR A 403 -9.35 -6.75 -35.30
CA TYR A 403 -10.69 -6.28 -34.93
C TYR A 403 -11.39 -7.27 -34.01
N LEU A 404 -12.19 -6.72 -33.09
CA LEU A 404 -13.26 -7.45 -32.42
C LEU A 404 -14.60 -6.97 -32.97
N VAL A 405 -15.39 -7.93 -33.44
CA VAL A 405 -16.67 -7.69 -34.10
C VAL A 405 -17.79 -8.30 -33.26
N ASP A 406 -18.77 -7.49 -32.91
CA ASP A 406 -20.07 -7.97 -32.41
C ASP A 406 -20.91 -8.38 -33.62
N THR A 407 -21.32 -9.64 -33.66
CA THR A 407 -22.08 -10.26 -34.75
C THR A 407 -23.53 -10.55 -34.35
N THR A 408 -23.97 -10.05 -33.19
CA THR A 408 -25.29 -10.33 -32.61
C THR A 408 -26.41 -10.05 -33.60
N GLY A 409 -27.26 -11.04 -33.83
CA GLY A 409 -28.39 -10.93 -34.77
C GLY A 409 -27.98 -10.90 -36.25
N GLY A 410 -26.74 -11.25 -36.56
CA GLY A 410 -26.21 -11.34 -37.93
C GLY A 410 -25.78 -9.99 -38.53
N VAL A 411 -25.50 -8.99 -37.70
CA VAL A 411 -24.98 -7.68 -38.14
C VAL A 411 -23.59 -7.49 -37.55
N ASP A 412 -22.59 -7.40 -38.43
CA ASP A 412 -21.20 -7.15 -38.03
C ASP A 412 -21.02 -5.69 -37.61
N THR A 413 -20.66 -5.48 -36.34
CA THR A 413 -20.30 -4.17 -35.78
C THR A 413 -18.92 -4.26 -35.14
N ILE A 414 -17.94 -3.51 -35.66
CA ILE A 414 -16.62 -3.40 -35.02
C ILE A 414 -16.80 -2.68 -33.67
N VAL A 415 -16.44 -3.35 -32.58
CA VAL A 415 -16.53 -2.82 -31.21
C VAL A 415 -15.17 -2.45 -30.64
N ALA A 416 -14.10 -3.05 -31.15
CA ALA A 416 -12.72 -2.66 -30.88
C ALA A 416 -11.83 -2.95 -32.09
N SER A 417 -10.75 -2.18 -32.23
CA SER A 417 -9.78 -2.33 -33.31
C SER A 417 -8.40 -1.85 -32.89
N SER A 418 -7.38 -2.44 -33.48
CA SER A 418 -5.97 -2.06 -33.33
C SER A 418 -5.34 -2.06 -34.73
N LEU A 419 -4.81 -0.91 -35.15
CA LEU A 419 -4.59 -0.56 -36.57
C LEU A 419 -3.23 0.15 -36.82
N SER A 420 -2.18 -0.23 -36.10
CA SER A 420 -0.87 0.41 -36.25
C SER A 420 -0.13 -0.06 -37.50
N SER A 421 0.04 0.86 -38.45
CA SER A 421 0.87 0.63 -39.65
C SER A 421 2.39 0.58 -39.38
N ILE A 422 2.83 0.77 -38.13
CA ILE A 422 4.25 0.86 -37.76
C ILE A 422 4.68 -0.18 -36.74
N ASP A 423 3.78 -0.95 -36.15
CA ASP A 423 4.10 -2.01 -35.19
C ASP A 423 4.00 -3.39 -35.85
N ASN A 424 4.54 -4.41 -35.19
CA ASN A 424 4.37 -5.82 -35.58
C ASN A 424 3.48 -6.61 -34.61
N THR A 425 2.71 -5.87 -33.81
CA THR A 425 1.73 -6.43 -32.89
C THR A 425 0.49 -5.56 -32.89
N GLU A 426 -0.68 -6.17 -32.88
CA GLU A 426 -1.96 -5.49 -32.68
C GLU A 426 -2.66 -6.10 -31.46
N ASN A 427 -3.20 -5.25 -30.59
CA ASN A 427 -3.71 -5.71 -29.30
C ASN A 427 -5.11 -5.13 -29.05
N VAL A 428 -6.06 -5.99 -28.70
CA VAL A 428 -7.41 -5.59 -28.33
C VAL A 428 -7.68 -5.98 -26.89
N TRP A 429 -8.24 -5.05 -26.14
CA TRP A 429 -8.82 -5.27 -24.81
C TRP A 429 -10.24 -4.71 -24.80
N PHE A 430 -11.20 -5.51 -24.37
CA PHE A 430 -12.61 -5.15 -24.41
C PHE A 430 -13.43 -5.93 -23.37
N GLU A 431 -14.50 -5.32 -22.85
CA GLU A 431 -15.48 -6.01 -22.02
C GLU A 431 -16.56 -6.65 -22.91
N LEU A 432 -16.56 -7.98 -23.00
CA LEU A 432 -17.64 -8.73 -23.61
C LEU A 432 -18.90 -8.57 -22.76
N THR A 433 -20.04 -8.33 -23.40
CA THR A 433 -21.34 -8.24 -22.75
C THR A 433 -22.07 -9.59 -22.86
N ALA A 434 -22.62 -10.07 -21.75
CA ALA A 434 -23.39 -11.31 -21.71
C ALA A 434 -24.50 -11.35 -22.78
N GLY A 435 -24.62 -12.48 -23.47
CA GLY A 435 -25.65 -12.73 -24.47
C GLY A 435 -25.40 -12.12 -25.85
N ARG A 436 -24.22 -11.54 -26.09
CA ARG A 436 -23.78 -11.07 -27.41
C ARG A 436 -22.84 -12.07 -28.09
N ASP A 437 -22.88 -12.11 -29.41
CA ASP A 437 -22.02 -12.94 -30.24
C ASP A 437 -20.80 -12.17 -30.71
N TYR A 438 -19.59 -12.71 -30.51
CA TYR A 438 -18.34 -12.03 -30.88
C TYR A 438 -17.52 -12.83 -31.90
N GLN A 439 -16.72 -12.12 -32.68
CA GLN A 439 -15.77 -12.66 -33.66
C GLN A 439 -14.47 -11.86 -33.63
N ILE A 440 -13.33 -12.55 -33.63
CA ILE A 440 -12.02 -11.95 -33.90
C ILE A 440 -11.82 -11.93 -35.41
N ARG A 441 -11.31 -10.81 -35.94
CA ARG A 441 -10.99 -10.67 -37.35
C ARG A 441 -9.58 -10.11 -37.54
N VAL A 442 -8.78 -10.79 -38.36
CA VAL A 442 -7.47 -10.33 -38.82
C VAL A 442 -7.57 -10.01 -40.31
N GLU A 443 -7.09 -8.83 -40.71
CA GLU A 443 -7.08 -8.39 -42.11
C GLU A 443 -5.68 -7.94 -42.53
N SER A 444 -5.27 -8.25 -43.75
CA SER A 444 -4.03 -7.70 -44.33
C SER A 444 -4.30 -6.39 -45.05
N GLU A 445 -3.46 -5.38 -44.84
CA GLU A 445 -3.56 -4.08 -45.50
C GLU A 445 -2.44 -3.87 -46.55
N GLY A 446 -2.72 -3.08 -47.58
CA GLY A 446 -1.75 -2.71 -48.60
C GLY A 446 -1.61 -3.72 -49.76
N ALA A 447 -0.38 -3.95 -50.22
CA ALA A 447 -0.11 -4.75 -51.41
C ALA A 447 0.13 -6.22 -51.07
N ASP A 448 -0.36 -7.15 -51.91
CA ASP A 448 -0.26 -8.59 -51.67
C ASP A 448 1.14 -9.06 -51.20
N PHE A 449 1.16 -9.77 -50.08
CA PHE A 449 2.32 -10.45 -49.51
C PHE A 449 1.99 -11.89 -49.08
N GLU A 450 3.02 -12.66 -48.73
CA GLU A 450 2.88 -13.99 -48.15
C GLU A 450 3.79 -13.97 -46.93
N TRP A 451 3.20 -13.93 -45.73
CA TRP A 451 3.90 -13.88 -44.45
C TRP A 451 3.09 -14.59 -43.37
N ASP A 452 3.74 -15.02 -42.31
CA ASP A 452 3.09 -15.68 -41.17
C ASP A 452 2.74 -14.71 -40.05
N TYR A 453 1.80 -15.14 -39.21
CA TYR A 453 1.45 -14.45 -37.97
C TYR A 453 0.93 -15.47 -36.95
N SER A 454 0.88 -15.07 -35.69
CA SER A 454 0.09 -15.74 -34.67
C SER A 454 -0.87 -14.78 -33.99
N VAL A 455 -2.06 -15.26 -33.66
CA VAL A 455 -3.02 -14.53 -32.83
C VAL A 455 -3.37 -15.39 -31.62
N ALA A 456 -3.38 -14.78 -30.44
CA ALA A 456 -3.76 -15.44 -29.20
C ALA A 456 -4.85 -14.62 -28.50
N TRP A 457 -5.78 -15.28 -27.81
CA TRP A 457 -6.87 -14.63 -27.12
C TRP A 457 -7.31 -15.38 -25.87
N GLN A 458 -7.95 -14.64 -24.98
CA GLN A 458 -8.66 -15.17 -23.81
C GLN A 458 -9.84 -14.28 -23.46
N ALA A 459 -10.86 -14.88 -22.86
CA ALA A 459 -11.90 -14.19 -22.13
C ALA A 459 -11.95 -14.74 -20.70
N VAL A 460 -11.84 -13.86 -19.72
CA VAL A 460 -11.91 -14.18 -18.29
C VAL A 460 -13.12 -13.50 -17.67
N ASP A 461 -13.88 -14.22 -16.85
CA ASP A 461 -15.13 -13.69 -16.29
C ASP A 461 -14.88 -12.52 -15.31
N PHE A 462 -15.84 -11.58 -15.23
CA PHE A 462 -15.91 -10.50 -14.23
C PHE A 462 -16.38 -10.98 -12.84
N VAL A 463 -16.18 -12.25 -12.51
CA VAL A 463 -16.61 -12.72 -11.19
C VAL A 463 -15.66 -12.14 -10.15
N ASP A 464 -16.24 -11.54 -9.13
CA ASP A 464 -15.65 -11.20 -7.84
C ASP A 464 -16.55 -11.95 -6.85
N SER A 465 -16.13 -13.18 -6.55
CA SER A 465 -16.95 -14.23 -5.94
C SER A 465 -17.19 -13.96 -4.46
N ASP A 466 -16.26 -13.29 -3.79
CA ASP A 466 -16.34 -12.91 -2.38
C ASP A 466 -16.63 -11.40 -2.18
N ALA A 467 -16.70 -10.64 -3.27
CA ALA A 467 -17.10 -9.24 -3.34
C ALA A 467 -16.11 -8.28 -2.68
N ASP A 468 -14.84 -8.66 -2.59
CA ASP A 468 -13.76 -7.87 -1.96
C ASP A 468 -13.26 -6.71 -2.84
N GLY A 469 -13.73 -6.65 -4.09
CA GLY A 469 -13.36 -5.65 -5.08
C GLY A 469 -12.21 -6.08 -6.00
N VAL A 470 -11.69 -7.29 -5.81
CA VAL A 470 -10.72 -7.97 -6.67
C VAL A 470 -11.45 -9.00 -7.52
N PHE A 471 -11.20 -8.99 -8.82
CA PHE A 471 -11.80 -10.01 -9.69
C PHE A 471 -11.12 -11.36 -9.48
N ASP A 472 -11.89 -12.45 -9.48
CA ASP A 472 -11.47 -13.85 -9.28
C ASP A 472 -10.23 -14.25 -10.08
N HIS A 473 -10.05 -13.67 -11.28
CA HIS A 473 -8.93 -14.00 -12.17
C HIS A 473 -7.60 -13.29 -11.80
N ILE A 474 -7.62 -12.45 -10.77
CA ILE A 474 -6.50 -11.71 -10.19
C ILE A 474 -6.41 -11.96 -8.68
N ASP A 475 -7.48 -12.47 -8.08
CA ASP A 475 -7.54 -12.87 -6.69
C ASP A 475 -6.79 -14.20 -6.45
N SER A 476 -5.90 -14.20 -5.46
CA SER A 476 -5.20 -15.41 -5.05
C SER A 476 -6.07 -16.41 -4.28
N ASP A 477 -7.20 -15.96 -3.70
CA ASP A 477 -8.23 -16.79 -3.10
C ASP A 477 -9.61 -16.17 -3.28
N ALA A 478 -10.17 -16.34 -4.48
CA ALA A 478 -11.48 -15.83 -4.92
C ALA A 478 -12.71 -16.29 -4.11
N GLN A 479 -12.56 -16.81 -2.90
CA GLN A 479 -13.67 -17.15 -2.00
C GLN A 479 -13.47 -16.57 -0.59
N ASP A 480 -12.32 -15.94 -0.33
CA ASP A 480 -11.98 -15.35 0.95
C ASP A 480 -11.95 -13.83 0.81
N PRO A 481 -12.99 -13.11 1.27
CA PRO A 481 -13.10 -11.67 1.09
C PRO A 481 -12.03 -10.85 1.83
N CYS A 482 -11.16 -11.51 2.61
CA CYS A 482 -10.02 -10.92 3.30
C CYS A 482 -8.69 -11.13 2.55
N VAL A 483 -8.73 -11.75 1.36
CA VAL A 483 -7.60 -11.97 0.46
C VAL A 483 -7.91 -11.26 -0.86
N PRO A 484 -7.01 -10.43 -1.39
CA PRO A 484 -5.66 -10.14 -0.90
C PRO A 484 -5.60 -9.04 0.18
N ALA A 485 -6.71 -8.39 0.51
CA ALA A 485 -6.73 -7.24 1.42
C ALA A 485 -7.73 -7.43 2.57
N VAL A 486 -7.28 -7.13 3.80
CA VAL A 486 -8.11 -7.21 5.02
C VAL A 486 -8.92 -5.93 5.23
N PHE A 487 -8.37 -4.79 4.86
CA PHE A 487 -9.01 -3.47 5.02
C PHE A 487 -9.94 -3.15 3.83
N VAL A 488 -10.88 -4.05 3.55
CA VAL A 488 -11.94 -3.87 2.53
C VAL A 488 -13.31 -4.14 3.14
N SER A 489 -14.36 -3.52 2.60
CA SER A 489 -15.70 -3.60 3.20
C SER A 489 -16.34 -4.98 3.19
N ALA A 490 -15.83 -5.91 2.36
CA ALA A 490 -16.32 -7.29 2.29
C ALA A 490 -15.68 -8.20 3.35
N CYS A 491 -14.46 -7.88 3.78
CA CYS A 491 -13.77 -8.62 4.82
C CYS A 491 -14.41 -8.32 6.18
N ASN A 492 -14.65 -9.38 6.95
CA ASN A 492 -15.24 -9.30 8.29
C ASN A 492 -14.23 -9.66 9.39
N ALA A 493 -12.94 -9.47 9.14
CA ALA A 493 -11.92 -9.55 10.16
C ALA A 493 -12.21 -8.53 11.26
N ASP A 494 -12.06 -8.98 12.50
CA ASP A 494 -12.28 -8.26 13.75
C ASP A 494 -11.17 -8.79 14.68
N SER A 495 -10.03 -8.11 14.65
CA SER A 495 -8.78 -8.60 15.19
C SER A 495 -8.76 -8.59 16.73
N ASP A 496 -9.46 -7.65 17.36
CA ASP A 496 -9.57 -7.53 18.82
C ASP A 496 -10.88 -8.10 19.41
N ASN A 497 -11.86 -8.43 18.57
CA ASN A 497 -13.18 -8.98 18.90
C ASN A 497 -14.11 -8.01 19.65
N ASP A 498 -14.02 -6.72 19.38
CA ASP A 498 -14.91 -5.71 19.96
C ASP A 498 -16.25 -5.55 19.21
N GLY A 499 -16.35 -6.16 18.02
CA GLY A 499 -17.55 -6.15 17.18
C GLY A 499 -17.56 -5.07 16.11
N LEU A 500 -16.50 -4.29 15.98
CA LEU A 500 -16.15 -3.57 14.75
C LEU A 500 -15.24 -4.46 13.88
N THR A 501 -15.26 -4.20 12.58
CA THR A 501 -14.33 -4.88 11.67
C THR A 501 -13.10 -4.02 11.50
N ASP A 502 -11.95 -4.63 11.25
CA ASP A 502 -10.68 -3.94 10.98
C ASP A 502 -10.83 -2.85 9.88
N PHE A 503 -11.71 -3.07 8.88
CA PHE A 503 -12.03 -2.07 7.84
C PHE A 503 -12.67 -0.78 8.38
N VAL A 504 -13.54 -0.88 9.38
CA VAL A 504 -14.25 0.27 9.99
C VAL A 504 -13.29 1.08 10.86
N GLU A 505 -12.37 0.41 11.53
CA GLU A 505 -11.39 1.02 12.43
C GLU A 505 -10.21 1.60 11.64
N GLY A 506 -9.77 0.90 10.61
CA GLY A 506 -8.79 1.37 9.63
C GLY A 506 -7.34 1.02 9.99
N GLU A 507 -6.51 0.89 8.96
CA GLU A 507 -5.13 0.38 9.08
C GLU A 507 -4.16 1.29 9.87
N ALA A 508 -4.47 2.58 9.97
CA ALA A 508 -3.59 3.59 10.53
C ALA A 508 -4.26 4.49 11.58
N ALA A 509 -5.46 4.11 12.04
CA ALA A 509 -6.13 4.80 13.13
C ALA A 509 -5.51 4.37 14.46
N ASP A 510 -5.32 5.35 15.33
CA ASP A 510 -4.72 5.26 16.67
C ASP A 510 -5.34 6.45 17.42
N THR A 511 -6.46 6.21 18.08
CA THR A 511 -7.36 7.27 18.55
C THR A 511 -6.81 8.00 19.76
N ASP A 512 -6.09 7.33 20.66
CA ASP A 512 -5.49 7.90 21.86
C ASP A 512 -3.99 8.19 21.76
N LEU A 513 -3.33 7.72 20.68
CA LEU A 513 -1.92 7.94 20.36
C LEU A 513 -0.95 7.23 21.31
N ASP A 514 -1.35 6.09 21.88
CA ASP A 514 -0.50 5.24 22.70
C ASP A 514 0.45 4.34 21.87
N GLY A 515 0.15 4.19 20.57
CA GLY A 515 0.92 3.44 19.57
C GLY A 515 0.41 2.02 19.30
N VAL A 516 -0.67 1.60 19.94
CA VAL A 516 -1.54 0.50 19.49
C VAL A 516 -2.51 1.07 18.45
N LEU A 517 -2.84 0.28 17.43
CA LEU A 517 -3.75 0.71 16.37
C LEU A 517 -5.17 0.29 16.74
N ASP A 518 -6.15 1.10 16.38
CA ASP A 518 -7.56 0.90 16.77
C ASP A 518 -8.06 -0.53 16.48
N TYR A 519 -7.74 -1.11 15.31
CA TYR A 519 -8.17 -2.49 14.95
C TYR A 519 -7.53 -3.60 15.81
N LEU A 520 -6.56 -3.26 16.65
CA LEU A 520 -5.91 -4.18 17.60
C LEU A 520 -6.28 -3.85 19.05
N GLU A 521 -7.16 -2.88 19.26
CA GLU A 521 -7.45 -2.27 20.54
C GLU A 521 -8.94 -2.07 20.76
N SER A 522 -9.48 -2.94 21.62
CA SER A 522 -10.92 -3.12 21.74
C SER A 522 -11.61 -1.91 22.39
N ASN A 523 -12.64 -1.39 21.73
CA ASN A 523 -13.49 -0.31 22.23
C ASN A 523 -14.52 -0.71 23.32
N ILE A 524 -14.56 -1.97 23.73
CA ILE A 524 -15.46 -2.47 24.78
C ILE A 524 -14.74 -2.98 26.03
N VAL A 525 -13.41 -3.08 25.99
CA VAL A 525 -12.58 -3.52 27.10
C VAL A 525 -12.08 -2.27 27.81
N ASP A 526 -12.17 -2.30 29.13
CA ASP A 526 -11.63 -1.30 30.05
C ASP A 526 -10.76 -2.12 31.01
N THR A 527 -9.46 -2.17 30.70
CA THR A 527 -8.53 -3.13 31.29
C THR A 527 -8.23 -2.82 32.76
N ASP A 528 -8.21 -1.55 33.17
CA ASP A 528 -7.91 -1.13 34.53
C ASP A 528 -9.12 -0.66 35.35
N GLY A 529 -10.27 -0.47 34.71
CA GLY A 529 -11.54 -0.16 35.33
C GLY A 529 -11.74 1.33 35.66
N ASP A 530 -10.98 2.23 35.04
CA ASP A 530 -11.07 3.68 35.24
C ASP A 530 -12.34 4.30 34.60
N GLY A 531 -13.00 3.56 33.71
CA GLY A 531 -14.19 3.98 32.98
C GLY A 531 -13.93 4.50 31.56
N THR A 532 -12.67 4.47 31.12
CA THR A 532 -12.22 4.71 29.75
C THR A 532 -12.00 3.34 29.10
N PHE A 533 -12.44 3.17 27.85
CA PHE A 533 -12.14 1.93 27.12
C PHE A 533 -10.74 2.02 26.54
N ASP A 534 -10.07 0.87 26.41
CA ASP A 534 -8.67 0.78 25.98
C ASP A 534 -8.40 1.62 24.71
N GLN A 535 -9.27 1.60 23.69
CA GLN A 535 -9.12 2.40 22.46
C GLN A 535 -9.11 3.95 22.64
N LEU A 536 -9.48 4.43 23.83
CA LEU A 536 -9.53 5.83 24.19
C LEU A 536 -8.59 6.16 25.36
N ASP A 537 -7.81 5.19 25.81
CA ASP A 537 -6.98 5.28 27.01
C ASP A 537 -5.50 5.21 26.66
N VAL A 538 -4.83 6.37 26.75
CA VAL A 538 -3.39 6.49 26.52
C VAL A 538 -2.53 5.61 27.44
N ALA A 539 -3.11 5.01 28.49
CA ALA A 539 -2.44 4.01 29.32
C ALA A 539 -3.41 2.94 29.87
N ASN A 540 -3.87 2.03 29.01
CA ASN A 540 -4.76 0.86 29.25
C ASN A 540 -4.60 0.05 30.55
N SER A 541 -3.56 0.22 31.34
CA SER A 541 -3.30 -0.55 32.56
C SER A 541 -2.99 0.32 33.77
N ASP A 542 -3.13 1.63 33.65
CA ASP A 542 -2.86 2.60 34.71
C ASP A 542 -4.15 3.36 35.09
N PRO A 543 -4.87 2.92 36.14
CA PRO A 543 -6.20 3.44 36.46
C PRO A 543 -6.21 4.90 36.92
N CYS A 544 -5.04 5.54 36.99
CA CYS A 544 -4.84 6.95 37.35
C CYS A 544 -4.60 7.84 36.11
N ILE A 545 -4.60 7.26 34.91
CA ILE A 545 -4.57 7.93 33.62
C ILE A 545 -5.88 7.54 32.93
N PRO A 546 -6.62 8.48 32.31
CA PRO A 546 -6.29 9.89 32.08
C PRO A 546 -6.53 10.81 33.28
N THR A 547 -7.09 10.32 34.39
CA THR A 547 -7.36 11.12 35.59
C THR A 547 -7.18 10.32 36.88
N VAL A 548 -6.75 11.00 37.94
CA VAL A 548 -6.68 10.44 39.31
C VAL A 548 -8.01 10.50 40.05
N PHE A 549 -8.98 11.28 39.54
CA PHE A 549 -10.28 11.52 40.17
C PHE A 549 -11.33 10.48 39.74
N VAL A 550 -10.96 9.20 39.81
CA VAL A 550 -11.83 8.05 39.56
C VAL A 550 -11.64 7.02 40.65
N SER A 551 -12.70 6.26 40.97
CA SER A 551 -12.66 5.30 42.08
C SER A 551 -11.67 4.14 41.90
N ALA A 552 -11.19 3.91 40.68
CA ALA A 552 -10.19 2.88 40.38
C ALA A 552 -8.76 3.33 40.74
N CYS A 553 -8.50 4.65 40.73
CA CYS A 553 -7.23 5.21 41.16
C CYS A 553 -7.16 5.33 42.69
N ALA A 554 -6.00 4.99 43.25
CA ALA A 554 -5.72 5.10 44.68
C ALA A 554 -4.68 6.18 44.97
N ALA A 555 -4.66 7.25 44.16
CA ALA A 555 -3.86 8.44 44.44
C ALA A 555 -4.38 9.11 45.72
N ASP A 556 -3.44 9.54 46.53
CA ASP A 556 -3.61 10.20 47.83
C ASP A 556 -2.46 11.20 47.90
N SER A 557 -2.73 12.41 47.40
CA SER A 557 -1.73 13.42 47.08
C SER A 557 -1.09 14.03 48.33
N ASP A 558 -1.83 14.13 49.43
CA ASP A 558 -1.37 14.67 50.71
C ASP A 558 -1.00 13.60 51.77
N ASN A 559 -1.35 12.33 51.51
CA ASN A 559 -1.09 11.15 52.36
C ASN A 559 -1.88 11.13 53.68
N ASP A 560 -3.09 11.68 53.68
CA ASP A 560 -3.96 11.70 54.85
C ASP A 560 -4.82 10.42 55.00
N GLY A 561 -4.83 9.57 53.97
CA GLY A 561 -5.53 8.30 53.94
C GLY A 561 -6.93 8.33 53.30
N LEU A 562 -7.35 9.47 52.77
CA LEU A 562 -8.40 9.59 51.76
C LEU A 562 -7.78 9.57 50.36
N THR A 563 -8.56 9.14 49.37
CA THR A 563 -8.11 9.22 47.97
C THR A 563 -8.50 10.56 47.36
N ASP A 564 -7.71 11.05 46.40
CA ASP A 564 -8.02 12.27 45.63
C ASP A 564 -9.45 12.23 45.05
N PHE A 565 -9.96 11.04 44.69
CA PHE A 565 -11.35 10.83 44.24
C PHE A 565 -12.39 11.08 45.34
N GLU A 566 -12.12 10.66 46.58
CA GLU A 566 -13.02 10.85 47.72
C GLU A 566 -13.10 12.31 48.16
N GLU A 567 -12.02 13.05 48.00
CA GLU A 567 -11.92 14.47 48.33
C GLU A 567 -12.43 15.37 47.19
N GLY A 568 -12.17 14.96 45.94
CA GLY A 568 -12.74 15.54 44.73
C GLY A 568 -11.91 16.67 44.14
N GLU A 569 -11.94 16.77 42.79
CA GLU A 569 -11.10 17.68 42.00
C GLU A 569 -11.28 19.18 42.30
N ALA A 570 -12.46 19.57 42.81
CA ALA A 570 -12.83 20.96 42.99
C ALA A 570 -13.40 21.27 44.38
N THR A 571 -13.20 20.36 45.35
CA THR A 571 -13.62 20.59 46.73
C THR A 571 -12.56 21.42 47.44
N ASP A 572 -13.02 22.42 48.18
CA ASP A 572 -12.25 23.39 48.96
C ASP A 572 -13.15 23.70 50.16
N THR A 573 -12.89 23.03 51.27
CA THR A 573 -13.80 22.93 52.42
C THR A 573 -13.83 24.23 53.25
N ASP A 574 -12.71 24.92 53.42
CA ASP A 574 -12.61 26.19 54.15
C ASP A 574 -12.66 27.44 53.27
N GLY A 575 -12.45 27.31 51.95
CA GLY A 575 -12.54 28.39 50.99
C GLY A 575 -11.30 29.27 50.90
N ASP A 576 -10.12 28.78 51.31
CA ASP A 576 -8.86 29.52 51.25
C ASP A 576 -8.21 29.48 49.83
N GLY A 577 -8.65 28.55 48.99
CA GLY A 577 -8.23 28.37 47.60
C GLY A 577 -7.19 27.27 47.37
N ALA A 578 -6.72 26.58 48.40
CA ALA A 578 -6.19 25.22 48.30
C ALA A 578 -7.37 24.24 48.14
N LEU A 579 -7.07 23.04 47.64
CA LEU A 579 -8.09 22.04 47.32
C LEU A 579 -7.91 20.88 48.28
N ASP A 580 -9.01 20.29 48.72
CA ASP A 580 -9.02 19.27 49.77
C ASP A 580 -8.01 18.14 49.51
N TYR A 581 -7.86 17.65 48.27
CA TYR A 581 -6.90 16.58 47.93
C TYR A 581 -5.41 16.96 48.06
N LEU A 582 -5.12 18.23 48.34
CA LEU A 582 -3.78 18.75 48.60
C LEU A 582 -3.60 19.15 50.08
N GLU A 583 -4.63 18.99 50.91
CA GLU A 583 -4.71 19.48 52.28
C GLU A 583 -5.14 18.39 53.25
N SER A 584 -4.16 17.95 54.05
CA SER A 584 -4.33 16.77 54.87
C SER A 584 -5.34 17.00 56.00
N ASN A 585 -6.36 16.16 56.07
CA ASN A 585 -7.36 16.11 57.14
C ASN A 585 -6.82 15.51 58.46
N LEU A 586 -5.51 15.27 58.55
CA LEU A 586 -4.82 14.77 59.75
C LEU A 586 -3.83 15.75 60.36
N LEU A 587 -3.41 16.76 59.61
CA LEU A 587 -2.43 17.75 60.04
C LEU A 587 -3.17 18.98 60.57
N ASP A 588 -2.58 19.59 61.58
CA ASP A 588 -3.00 20.80 62.28
C ASP A 588 -1.68 21.53 62.51
N GLU A 589 -1.23 22.26 61.48
CA GLU A 589 0.15 22.73 61.37
C GLU A 589 0.48 23.79 62.44
N ASP A 590 -0.48 24.61 62.85
CA ASP A 590 -0.31 25.64 63.88
C ASP A 590 -0.80 25.26 65.29
N GLY A 591 -1.57 24.17 65.42
CA GLY A 591 -2.05 23.62 66.68
C GLY A 591 -3.28 24.30 67.26
N ASP A 592 -4.05 25.03 66.44
CA ASP A 592 -5.24 25.78 66.86
C ASP A 592 -6.47 24.87 67.10
N GLY A 593 -6.41 23.64 66.60
CA GLY A 593 -7.42 22.59 66.76
C GLY A 593 -8.35 22.42 65.56
N PHE A 594 -8.15 23.16 64.47
CA PHE A 594 -8.64 22.86 63.14
C PHE A 594 -7.56 22.08 62.38
N VAL A 595 -7.98 21.16 61.52
CA VAL A 595 -7.04 20.49 60.61
C VAL A 595 -6.89 21.35 59.37
N ASP A 596 -5.77 21.22 58.68
CA ASP A 596 -5.42 22.06 57.51
C ASP A 596 -6.60 22.14 56.51
N GLN A 597 -7.27 21.03 56.18
CA GLN A 597 -8.46 21.00 55.29
C GLN A 597 -9.70 21.81 55.76
N GLN A 598 -9.71 22.26 57.01
CA GLN A 598 -10.81 23.02 57.63
C GLN A 598 -10.34 24.38 58.16
N ASP A 599 -9.09 24.74 57.90
CA ASP A 599 -8.47 25.95 58.40
C ASP A 599 -8.23 26.92 57.25
N ILE A 600 -8.90 28.06 57.31
CA ILE A 600 -8.73 29.12 56.31
C ILE A 600 -7.30 29.72 56.31
N SER A 601 -6.44 29.35 57.27
CA SER A 601 -5.04 29.74 57.33
C SER A 601 -4.16 28.79 58.16
N ASN A 602 -3.78 27.64 57.59
CA ASN A 602 -2.98 26.55 58.21
C ASN A 602 -1.75 26.92 59.07
N ASP A 603 -1.19 28.12 58.89
CA ASP A 603 0.01 28.61 59.57
C ASP A 603 -0.28 29.68 60.67
N ASP A 604 -1.53 30.12 60.85
CA ASP A 604 -1.91 31.24 61.73
C ASP A 604 -2.83 30.81 62.89
N PRO A 605 -2.28 30.56 64.09
CA PRO A 605 -3.03 29.96 65.20
C PRO A 605 -4.13 30.85 65.79
N CYS A 606 -4.28 32.07 65.28
CA CYS A 606 -5.32 33.03 65.67
C CYS A 606 -6.48 33.11 64.66
N VAL A 607 -6.43 32.30 63.61
CA VAL A 607 -7.45 32.14 62.57
C VAL A 607 -7.84 30.66 62.58
N PRO A 608 -9.14 30.29 62.57
CA PRO A 608 -10.31 31.15 62.41
C PRO A 608 -10.74 31.89 63.68
N THR A 609 -10.12 31.64 64.85
CA THR A 609 -10.49 32.32 66.10
C THR A 609 -9.30 32.61 67.01
N VAL A 610 -9.31 33.78 67.65
CA VAL A 610 -8.31 34.19 68.64
C VAL A 610 -8.52 33.53 70.01
N PHE A 611 -9.66 32.87 70.22
CA PHE A 611 -10.02 32.23 71.48
C PHE A 611 -9.56 30.77 71.55
N VAL A 612 -8.30 30.51 71.20
CA VAL A 612 -7.61 29.23 71.36
C VAL A 612 -6.34 29.38 72.19
N LEU A 613 -5.91 28.31 72.86
CA LEU A 613 -4.77 28.36 73.79
C LEU A 613 -3.44 28.75 73.13
N VAL A 614 -3.28 28.43 71.83
CA VAL A 614 -2.04 28.67 71.09
C VAL A 614 -1.94 30.09 70.52
N CYS A 615 -3.05 30.81 70.42
CA CYS A 615 -3.09 32.21 70.01
C CYS A 615 -2.70 33.13 71.19
N ASP A 616 -1.77 34.05 70.97
CA ASP A 616 -1.28 35.00 71.97
C ASP A 616 -1.86 36.42 71.81
N THR A 617 -2.99 36.55 71.10
CA THR A 617 -3.70 37.82 70.97
C THR A 617 -4.16 38.31 72.35
N ASP A 618 -3.85 39.57 72.64
CA ASP A 618 -4.20 40.35 73.84
C ASP A 618 -4.78 41.67 73.32
N THR A 619 -6.11 41.72 73.18
CA THR A 619 -6.80 42.77 72.44
C THR A 619 -6.78 44.10 73.18
N ASP A 620 -6.84 44.10 74.51
CA ASP A 620 -6.84 45.32 75.33
C ASP A 620 -5.44 45.72 75.85
N GLY A 621 -4.46 44.83 75.75
CA GLY A 621 -3.05 45.06 76.07
C GLY A 621 -2.72 44.98 77.55
N ASP A 622 -3.53 44.30 78.36
CA ASP A 622 -3.34 44.21 79.81
C ASP A 622 -2.36 43.10 80.26
N GLY A 623 -1.95 42.24 79.31
CA GLY A 623 -1.02 41.14 79.53
C GLY A 623 -1.67 39.78 79.76
N LEU A 624 -2.99 39.66 79.65
CA LEU A 624 -3.73 38.42 79.49
C LEU A 624 -4.09 38.21 78.00
N THR A 625 -4.10 36.96 77.55
CA THR A 625 -4.56 36.65 76.18
C THR A 625 -6.08 36.60 76.15
N ASP A 626 -6.69 36.93 75.02
CA ASP A 626 -8.13 36.85 74.79
C ASP A 626 -8.70 35.46 75.16
N PHE A 627 -7.95 34.37 74.94
CA PHE A 627 -8.34 33.01 75.38
C PHE A 627 -8.44 32.86 76.91
N ALA A 628 -7.56 33.52 77.66
CA ALA A 628 -7.51 33.45 79.13
C ALA A 628 -8.67 34.23 79.78
N GLU A 629 -9.12 35.29 79.12
CA GLU A 629 -10.24 36.13 79.55
C GLU A 629 -11.56 35.54 79.07
N GLY A 630 -11.58 34.98 77.86
CA GLY A 630 -12.66 34.17 77.32
C GLY A 630 -13.66 34.98 76.49
N GLU A 631 -14.14 34.37 75.39
CA GLU A 631 -15.00 35.01 74.38
C GLU A 631 -16.31 35.61 74.92
N SER A 632 -16.80 35.13 76.07
CA SER A 632 -18.09 35.55 76.62
C SER A 632 -18.03 35.94 78.09
N THR A 633 -16.83 36.19 78.62
CA THR A 633 -16.67 36.61 80.01
C THR A 633 -16.85 38.12 80.10
N ASP A 634 -17.67 38.55 81.06
CA ASP A 634 -17.98 39.94 81.42
C ASP A 634 -18.07 39.90 82.94
N THR A 635 -16.97 40.25 83.60
CA THR A 635 -16.75 39.98 85.03
C THR A 635 -17.62 40.86 85.91
N ASP A 636 -17.91 42.08 85.50
CA ASP A 636 -18.68 43.04 86.28
C ASP A 636 -20.15 43.20 85.82
N GLY A 637 -20.46 42.77 84.59
CA GLY A 637 -21.78 42.75 84.00
C GLY A 637 -22.23 44.08 83.39
N ASP A 638 -21.30 44.95 82.98
CA ASP A 638 -21.59 46.25 82.38
C ASP A 638 -21.91 46.16 80.87
N GLY A 639 -21.49 45.06 80.23
CA GLY A 639 -21.74 44.71 78.84
C GLY A 639 -20.55 44.88 77.89
N GLU A 640 -19.40 45.37 78.36
CA GLU A 640 -18.10 45.17 77.70
C GLU A 640 -17.53 43.79 78.11
N LEU A 641 -16.84 43.11 77.20
CA LEU A 641 -16.32 41.76 77.47
C LEU A 641 -14.90 41.90 78.00
N ASP A 642 -14.50 41.01 78.92
CA ASP A 642 -13.22 41.08 79.62
C ASP A 642 -12.02 41.25 78.66
N TYR A 643 -11.99 40.54 77.52
CA TYR A 643 -10.90 40.64 76.54
C TYR A 643 -10.80 41.99 75.79
N LEU A 644 -11.81 42.86 75.95
CA LEU A 644 -11.82 44.22 75.43
C LEU A 644 -11.54 45.26 76.53
N GLU A 645 -11.46 44.82 77.79
CA GLU A 645 -11.51 45.68 78.96
C GLU A 645 -10.33 45.43 79.93
N SER A 646 -9.37 46.35 79.87
CA SER A 646 -8.09 46.19 80.56
C SER A 646 -8.23 46.12 82.08
N ASN A 647 -7.66 45.07 82.68
CA ASN A 647 -7.54 44.91 84.13
C ASN A 647 -6.41 45.76 84.75
N LEU A 648 -5.75 46.61 83.96
CA LEU A 648 -4.69 47.52 84.41
C LEU A 648 -5.12 48.99 84.41
N LEU A 649 -6.19 49.35 83.68
CA LEU A 649 -6.71 50.71 83.62
C LEU A 649 -7.78 50.91 84.69
N ASP A 650 -7.82 52.12 85.24
CA ASP A 650 -8.77 52.62 86.25
C ASP A 650 -9.05 54.06 85.80
N ASP A 651 -10.01 54.20 84.88
CA ASP A 651 -10.16 55.42 84.08
C ASP A 651 -10.72 56.60 84.89
N ASP A 652 -11.57 56.34 85.87
CA ASP A 652 -12.13 57.37 86.74
C ASP A 652 -11.32 57.59 88.04
N GLY A 653 -10.38 56.70 88.34
CA GLY A 653 -9.43 56.78 89.45
C GLY A 653 -10.04 56.46 90.82
N ASP A 654 -11.15 55.72 90.88
CA ASP A 654 -11.81 55.35 92.14
C ASP A 654 -11.09 54.21 92.89
N GLY A 655 -10.22 53.47 92.18
CA GLY A 655 -9.40 52.39 92.70
C GLY A 655 -9.82 50.98 92.30
N PHE A 656 -10.85 50.81 91.45
CA PHE A 656 -11.18 49.55 90.77
C PHE A 656 -10.65 49.59 89.33
N ALA A 657 -10.17 48.44 88.83
CA ALA A 657 -9.78 48.35 87.43
C ALA A 657 -11.03 48.21 86.57
N ASN A 658 -10.99 48.70 85.33
CA ASN A 658 -12.17 48.77 84.46
C ASN A 658 -12.89 47.41 84.37
N GLN A 659 -12.14 46.31 84.19
CA GLN A 659 -12.65 44.92 84.14
C GLN A 659 -13.50 44.46 85.36
N VAL A 660 -13.48 45.21 86.46
CA VAL A 660 -14.25 44.91 87.67
C VAL A 660 -15.10 46.10 88.14
N ASP A 661 -15.25 47.15 87.34
CA ASP A 661 -15.98 48.39 87.67
C ASP A 661 -17.09 48.74 86.67
N VAL A 662 -18.33 48.44 87.09
CA VAL A 662 -19.56 48.67 86.32
C VAL A 662 -19.76 50.14 85.89
N TRP A 663 -19.03 51.08 86.49
CA TRP A 663 -19.13 52.51 86.18
C TRP A 663 -17.78 53.18 85.90
N ASN A 664 -16.97 52.61 85.02
CA ASN A 664 -15.69 53.09 84.46
C ASN A 664 -15.41 54.61 84.31
N ASP A 665 -16.45 55.46 84.24
CA ASP A 665 -16.36 56.91 84.03
C ASP A 665 -16.91 57.75 85.21
N ASP A 666 -17.40 57.16 86.30
CA ASP A 666 -18.07 57.85 87.41
C ASP A 666 -17.44 57.59 88.78
N THR A 667 -16.43 58.40 89.11
CA THR A 667 -15.66 58.34 90.38
C THR A 667 -16.53 58.40 91.66
N CYS A 668 -17.81 58.76 91.54
CA CYS A 668 -18.74 58.83 92.67
C CYS A 668 -19.49 57.51 92.94
N MET A 669 -19.30 56.47 92.12
CA MET A 669 -19.85 55.13 92.30
C MET A 669 -18.70 54.11 92.30
N PRO A 670 -18.77 53.03 93.10
CA PRO A 670 -19.84 52.71 94.04
C PRO A 670 -19.78 53.50 95.35
N ASP A 671 -18.69 54.23 95.64
CA ASP A 671 -18.52 54.98 96.91
C ASP A 671 -18.68 56.50 96.77
N ALA A 672 -19.93 56.95 96.91
CA ALA A 672 -20.33 58.36 96.87
C ALA A 672 -19.69 59.26 97.95
N SER A 673 -18.88 58.73 98.87
CA SER A 673 -18.18 59.54 99.89
C SER A 673 -17.04 60.40 99.31
N GLN A 674 -16.62 60.14 98.06
CA GLN A 674 -15.56 60.89 97.37
C GLN A 674 -16.03 62.24 96.78
N CYS A 675 -17.33 62.59 96.79
CA CYS A 675 -17.88 63.74 96.06
C CYS A 675 -18.52 64.84 96.96
N THR A 676 -18.17 66.13 96.76
CA THR A 676 -18.82 67.29 97.44
C THR A 676 -19.17 68.43 96.47
N TYR A 677 -20.40 68.98 96.49
CA TYR A 677 -20.77 70.44 96.45
C TYR A 677 -22.32 70.73 96.41
N ASP A 678 -22.70 71.97 96.78
CA ASP A 678 -23.96 72.54 97.35
C ASP A 678 -25.33 72.46 96.60
N ILE A 679 -26.43 72.47 97.40
CA ILE A 679 -27.90 72.40 97.11
C ILE A 679 -28.54 73.83 96.95
N PRO A 680 -29.89 74.12 96.78
CA PRO A 680 -31.13 73.28 96.69
C PRO A 680 -32.38 73.75 95.84
N MET A 681 -33.21 72.74 95.49
CA MET A 681 -34.71 72.58 95.63
C MET A 681 -35.82 73.18 94.70
N LEU A 682 -36.77 72.26 94.38
CA LEU A 682 -38.08 72.22 93.65
C LEU A 682 -39.29 72.98 94.31
N PRO A 683 -40.47 73.23 93.64
CA PRO A 683 -41.66 72.30 93.62
C PRO A 683 -42.82 72.46 92.55
N MET A 684 -43.64 71.38 92.40
CA MET A 684 -45.12 71.22 92.13
C MET A 684 -45.93 71.88 90.95
N ILE A 685 -46.83 71.09 90.30
CA ILE A 685 -48.31 71.30 90.00
C ILE A 685 -48.82 70.39 88.84
N GLY A 686 -50.12 70.00 88.81
CA GLY A 686 -50.77 69.14 87.78
C GLY A 686 -51.95 69.73 86.95
N GLN A 687 -52.58 68.87 86.12
CA GLN A 687 -53.80 68.95 85.25
C GLN A 687 -53.74 69.88 83.99
N VAL A 688 -54.25 69.51 82.79
CA VAL A 688 -55.65 69.71 82.30
C VAL A 688 -55.86 69.36 80.76
N LEU A 689 -57.10 68.91 80.37
CA LEU A 689 -57.84 68.88 79.04
C LEU A 689 -57.40 67.87 77.93
N LEU A 690 -58.22 67.14 77.13
CA LEU A 690 -59.67 67.11 76.80
C LEU A 690 -60.10 65.75 76.15
N ALA A 691 -61.37 65.36 76.29
CA ALA A 691 -62.02 64.14 75.76
C ALA A 691 -62.94 64.39 74.54
N VAL A 692 -63.56 63.29 74.04
CA VAL A 692 -64.73 63.16 73.11
C VAL A 692 -64.35 62.94 71.63
N SER A 693 -64.83 61.94 70.86
CA SER A 693 -65.21 60.53 71.03
C SER A 693 -65.86 60.06 69.70
N LEU A 694 -65.85 58.74 69.50
CA LEU A 694 -66.85 57.94 68.75
C LEU A 694 -66.71 57.77 67.22
N VAL A 695 -66.31 56.53 66.90
CA VAL A 695 -67.00 55.58 66.01
C VAL A 695 -67.08 55.96 64.53
N GLY A 696 -66.12 55.45 63.76
CA GLY A 696 -66.17 54.07 63.29
C GLY A 696 -66.64 53.86 61.85
N LEU A 697 -66.19 52.73 61.32
CA LEU A 697 -66.85 51.92 60.28
C LEU A 697 -66.83 52.46 58.84
N TRP A 698 -65.97 51.85 58.01
CA TRP A 698 -66.28 51.16 56.74
C TRP A 698 -65.20 51.30 55.66
N ARG A 699 -64.88 50.14 55.06
CA ARG A 699 -64.54 49.88 53.64
C ARG A 699 -63.49 50.72 52.91
N ARG A 700 -62.58 49.94 52.31
CA ARG A 700 -62.07 49.96 50.92
C ARG A 700 -61.20 51.16 50.53
N ALA A 701 -59.93 50.90 50.25
CA ALA A 701 -59.36 50.50 48.96
C ALA A 701 -57.89 50.16 49.19
#